data_AF-U5GL34-F1
#
_entry.id   AF-U5GL34-F1
#
_cell.length_a   1.000
_cell.length_b   1.000
_cell.length_c   1.000
_cell.angle_alpha   90.00
_cell.angle_beta   90.00
_cell.angle_gamma   90.00
#
_symmetry.space_group_name_H-M   'P 1'
#
loop_
_entity.id
_entity.type
_entity.pdbx_description
1 polymer ?
#
loop_
_entity_poly.entity_id
_entity_poly.type
_entity_poly.pdbx_seq_one_letter_code
_entity_poly.pdbx_strand_id
1 'polypeptide(L)'
;MHMVMMEQSEIIEEEHVLGLPPSPPLTVGIAIDGKGSSKYLVQWALEKFMPQGKVAFKLLHVCPKITAVPTPMGNFIPISQVRDDVAAAYKKEKEWQTLQMLLPFKSICTRKKVQVDIVLTELDDVAKAIAEEVAKCNINKLVIGAASRRMFTRKHKGNNLSSRISVCAPNTCTVYAVSKGKLLSIRPSDLETSGSFRDGVSITSRATNSSSSSTSSSQTGSNSVSPFSHFQSPSLPVQRFQALSSINQGFLYTRTSSCETNPSRSLSLDFEEKVIGSSCPSISEIEHPVTQSSSFKSLSTDHPSWRSDQASTSDVLTDCSSSDSQANINFELEKLRIELRHARGIYAVARSETFDASRKLNDLHKRRLEEATRLQEIKHEEEKAWELARQERGRCEAAIQKAECLRECAKREASQRNEAEIKAMHDAKEKEKLEKAIAGSVQQYQEITWEEIVSGTLSFSEELKIGMGAYGTVYKCNLHHTTTAVKVLHSKEDKNSKQFQQELEILSKIHHPHLLILLGACPDHGCLVYEYMKNGSLEDRLQRVNNTPPIPWFERYRIAWEIASALVFLHSSKPKPIIHRDLKPANILLDHNFVSKIGDVGLSTMLCSDVSSLSTMYKNTGPVGTLCYIDPEYQRTGVISPKSDAYAFGMIILQLLTAKPAIALAHVMETAMEEGHLVEILDSEAGNWPLEETKELAILGLSCTEMRRKDRPDLKDVVLPALERLKKVARRAQESVSSLQLTPPKHLICPILKDLMDDPCVAADGYTYDRKAIQKWLEENDKSPMTNLPLPNKDLLPSYTLLSAIMEWKSKTPSDTLHIRSSG
;
A
#
# COMPACT_ATOMS: atom_id res chain seq x y z
N MET A 1 35.64 37.17 41.39
CA MET A 1 35.85 38.64 41.46
C MET A 1 35.33 39.21 40.17
N HIS A 2 34.14 39.84 40.18
CA HIS A 2 33.39 40.29 38.99
C HIS A 2 33.02 39.14 37.99
N MET A 3 32.03 39.28 37.10
CA MET A 3 31.04 40.36 36.97
C MET A 3 29.63 39.84 36.65
N VAL A 4 28.65 40.59 37.15
CA VAL A 4 27.22 40.54 36.78
C VAL A 4 27.01 41.20 35.42
N MET A 5 26.02 40.74 34.64
CA MET A 5 25.11 41.61 33.88
C MET A 5 23.71 40.99 33.82
N MET A 6 22.68 41.82 34.06
CA MET A 6 21.26 41.56 33.79
C MET A 6 20.80 42.63 32.79
N GLU A 7 20.06 42.24 31.77
CA GLU A 7 19.40 43.16 30.82
C GLU A 7 18.33 42.38 30.04
N GLN A 8 17.16 42.91 29.68
CA GLN A 8 16.40 44.02 30.28
C GLN A 8 14.91 43.78 29.94
N SER A 9 13.98 44.33 30.72
CA SER A 9 12.53 44.18 30.47
C SER A 9 11.92 45.48 29.99
N GLU A 10 11.63 45.60 28.70
CA GLU A 10 10.77 46.68 28.19
C GLU A 10 9.29 46.38 28.49
N ILE A 11 8.60 47.40 29.00
CA ILE A 11 7.16 47.38 29.27
C ILE A 11 6.50 48.23 28.17
N ILE A 12 5.55 47.63 27.46
CA ILE A 12 4.61 48.37 26.61
C ILE A 12 3.24 48.29 27.28
N GLU A 13 2.73 49.43 27.73
CA GLU A 13 1.35 49.58 28.15
C GLU A 13 0.48 49.77 26.90
N GLU A 14 -0.58 48.95 26.74
CA GLU A 14 -1.69 49.23 25.82
C GLU A 14 -3.01 49.28 26.59
N GLU A 15 -3.96 50.08 26.09
CA GLU A 15 -5.06 50.61 26.87
C GLU A 15 -6.11 49.57 27.31
N HIS A 16 -6.62 49.75 28.54
CA HIS A 16 -7.49 48.81 29.22
C HIS A 16 -8.98 48.91 28.77
N VAL A 17 -9.25 48.63 27.49
CA VAL A 17 -10.61 48.62 26.94
C VAL A 17 -11.47 47.55 27.61
N LEU A 18 -12.59 47.96 28.24
CA LEU A 18 -13.52 47.09 28.96
C LEU A 18 -14.39 46.24 28.01
N GLY A 19 -13.77 45.25 27.37
CA GLY A 19 -14.45 44.18 26.64
C GLY A 19 -15.05 43.13 27.58
N LEU A 20 -16.22 42.60 27.22
CA LEU A 20 -16.75 41.37 27.81
C LEU A 20 -15.72 40.23 27.66
N PRO A 21 -15.64 39.29 28.64
CA PRO A 21 -14.69 38.18 28.55
C PRO A 21 -14.95 37.39 27.24
N PRO A 22 -13.90 37.07 26.46
CA PRO A 22 -14.07 36.41 25.18
C PRO A 22 -14.77 35.07 25.38
N SER A 23 -15.80 34.81 24.55
CA SER A 23 -16.53 33.54 24.62
C SER A 23 -15.58 32.35 24.46
N PRO A 24 -15.73 31.28 25.26
CA PRO A 24 -14.77 30.19 25.29
C PRO A 24 -14.65 29.54 23.90
N PRO A 25 -13.43 29.20 23.45
CA PRO A 25 -13.21 28.67 22.10
C PRO A 25 -13.97 27.36 21.91
N LEU A 26 -14.67 27.24 20.77
CA LEU A 26 -15.47 26.08 20.43
C LEU A 26 -14.61 24.82 20.46
N THR A 27 -14.91 23.88 21.34
CA THR A 27 -14.10 22.67 21.52
C THR A 27 -14.71 21.49 20.74
N VAL A 28 -13.92 20.96 19.80
CA VAL A 28 -14.29 19.84 18.92
C VAL A 28 -13.51 18.58 19.29
N GLY A 29 -14.23 17.57 19.77
CA GLY A 29 -13.69 16.25 20.07
C GLY A 29 -13.78 15.32 18.85
N ILE A 30 -12.72 14.55 18.57
CA ILE A 30 -12.70 13.55 17.50
C ILE A 30 -12.37 12.20 18.11
N ALA A 31 -13.35 11.28 18.14
CA ALA A 31 -13.14 9.93 18.66
C ALA A 31 -12.46 9.05 17.61
N ILE A 32 -11.25 8.56 17.93
CA ILE A 32 -10.39 7.80 17.02
C ILE A 32 -10.25 6.35 17.48
N ASP A 33 -10.45 5.41 16.55
CA ASP A 33 -10.34 3.96 16.79
C ASP A 33 -8.94 3.37 16.48
N GLY A 34 -7.97 4.24 16.19
CA GLY A 34 -6.60 3.92 15.81
C GLY A 34 -6.41 3.32 14.42
N LYS A 35 -7.48 3.07 13.65
CA LYS A 35 -7.37 2.47 12.32
C LYS A 35 -7.19 3.52 11.24
N GLY A 36 -6.57 3.13 10.12
CA GLY A 36 -6.32 4.02 8.96
C GLY A 36 -7.59 4.63 8.32
N SER A 37 -8.78 4.15 8.68
CA SER A 37 -10.07 4.80 8.37
C SER A 37 -10.31 6.11 9.11
N SER A 38 -9.73 6.29 10.31
CA SER A 38 -9.94 7.48 11.14
C SER A 38 -9.30 8.76 10.56
N LYS A 39 -8.42 8.65 9.55
CA LYS A 39 -7.92 9.82 8.80
C LYS A 39 -9.06 10.61 8.13
N TYR A 40 -10.10 9.91 7.66
CA TYR A 40 -11.27 10.54 7.03
C TYR A 40 -12.20 11.23 8.04
N LEU A 41 -12.12 10.87 9.33
CA LEU A 41 -12.82 11.57 10.41
C LEU A 41 -12.13 12.89 10.73
N VAL A 42 -10.80 12.85 10.91
CA VAL A 42 -9.98 14.02 11.18
C VAL A 42 -10.06 15.04 10.05
N GLN A 43 -9.91 14.60 8.79
CA GLN A 43 -10.02 15.48 7.63
C GLN A 43 -11.41 16.15 7.55
N TRP A 44 -12.50 15.39 7.67
CA TRP A 44 -13.87 15.94 7.61
C TRP A 44 -14.16 16.92 8.76
N ALA A 45 -13.66 16.64 9.98
CA ALA A 45 -13.81 17.53 11.12
C ALA A 45 -13.08 18.87 10.90
N LEU A 46 -11.85 18.84 10.40
CA LEU A 46 -11.09 20.04 10.06
C LEU A 46 -11.79 20.83 8.96
N GLU A 47 -12.18 20.18 7.86
CA GLU A 47 -12.87 20.82 6.72
C GLU A 47 -14.20 21.48 7.14
N LYS A 48 -14.95 20.89 8.07
CA LYS A 48 -16.23 21.44 8.53
C LYS A 48 -16.09 22.54 9.59
N PHE A 49 -15.15 22.43 10.52
CA PHE A 49 -15.09 23.30 11.70
C PHE A 49 -14.00 24.39 11.65
N MET A 50 -12.92 24.24 10.88
CA MET A 50 -11.93 25.34 10.73
C MET A 50 -12.52 26.67 10.22
N PRO A 51 -13.55 26.70 9.34
CA PRO A 51 -14.18 27.96 8.92
C PRO A 51 -14.96 28.71 10.02
N GLN A 52 -15.10 28.15 11.23
CA GLN A 52 -15.93 28.69 12.32
C GLN A 52 -15.13 29.53 13.34
N GLY A 53 -13.90 29.93 13.03
CA GLY A 53 -13.08 30.85 13.84
C GLY A 53 -12.13 30.15 14.81
N LYS A 54 -12.01 30.65 16.05
CA LYS A 54 -11.13 30.08 17.08
C LYS A 54 -11.72 28.76 17.63
N VAL A 55 -11.36 27.65 17.00
CA VAL A 55 -11.80 26.29 17.35
C VAL A 55 -10.63 25.49 17.94
N ALA A 56 -10.83 24.93 19.13
CA ALA A 56 -9.88 24.02 19.78
C ALA A 56 -10.24 22.56 19.42
N PHE A 57 -9.26 21.75 19.03
CA PHE A 57 -9.48 20.35 18.68
C PHE A 57 -8.85 19.41 19.72
N LYS A 58 -9.54 18.31 20.06
CA LYS A 58 -9.03 17.25 20.93
C LYS A 58 -9.24 15.88 20.27
N LEU A 59 -8.18 15.08 20.15
CA LEU A 59 -8.26 13.68 19.72
C LEU A 59 -8.54 12.82 20.95
N LEU A 60 -9.66 12.10 20.94
CA LEU A 60 -10.08 11.21 22.03
C LEU A 60 -9.78 9.75 21.65
N HIS A 61 -9.06 9.04 22.50
CA HIS A 61 -8.84 7.60 22.36
C HIS A 61 -9.07 6.88 23.69
N VAL A 62 -9.84 5.78 23.64
CA VAL A 62 -10.12 4.97 24.83
C VAL A 62 -9.20 3.76 24.82
N CYS A 63 -8.35 3.67 25.83
CA CYS A 63 -7.44 2.56 26.05
C CYS A 63 -8.18 1.45 26.81
N PRO A 64 -8.11 0.18 26.39
CA PRO A 64 -8.56 -0.95 27.20
C PRO A 64 -7.77 -1.00 28.51
N LYS A 65 -8.44 -1.29 29.63
CA LYS A 65 -7.78 -1.35 30.94
C LYS A 65 -6.72 -2.45 30.97
N ILE A 66 -5.51 -2.12 31.39
CA ILE A 66 -4.41 -3.10 31.48
C ILE A 66 -4.62 -3.96 32.72
N THR A 67 -5.05 -5.20 32.52
CA THR A 67 -5.35 -6.20 33.57
C THR A 67 -4.21 -7.18 33.83
N ALA A 68 -3.28 -7.34 32.88
CA ALA A 68 -2.16 -8.28 32.96
C ALA A 68 -0.94 -7.80 32.15
N VAL A 69 0.24 -8.30 32.52
CA VAL A 69 1.53 -8.03 31.88
C VAL A 69 2.01 -9.32 31.19
N PRO A 70 2.48 -9.28 29.93
CA PRO A 70 3.02 -10.44 29.24
C PRO A 70 4.40 -10.81 29.80
N THR A 71 4.69 -12.10 29.84
CA THR A 71 6.00 -12.66 30.19
C THR A 71 6.81 -13.02 28.93
N PRO A 72 8.14 -13.16 29.02
CA PRO A 72 8.97 -13.66 27.92
C PRO A 72 8.56 -15.05 27.40
N MET A 73 7.82 -15.84 28.20
CA MET A 73 7.30 -17.16 27.81
C MET A 73 5.88 -17.12 27.18
N GLY A 74 5.36 -15.93 26.84
CA GLY A 74 4.05 -15.75 26.20
C GLY A 74 2.84 -15.85 27.13
N ASN A 75 3.03 -16.29 28.38
CA ASN A 75 2.00 -16.28 29.42
C ASN A 75 1.76 -14.86 29.96
N PHE A 76 0.57 -14.60 30.51
CA PHE A 76 0.19 -13.32 31.10
C PHE A 76 0.09 -13.42 32.63
N ILE A 77 0.76 -12.55 33.36
CA ILE A 77 0.63 -12.43 34.83
C ILE A 77 -0.37 -11.30 35.13
N PRO A 78 -1.43 -11.54 35.94
CA PRO A 78 -2.33 -10.49 36.41
C PRO A 78 -1.58 -9.32 37.03
N ILE A 79 -1.96 -8.08 36.75
CA ILE A 79 -1.19 -6.90 37.15
C ILE A 79 -1.06 -6.75 38.68
N SER A 80 -1.96 -7.36 39.46
CA SER A 80 -1.90 -7.46 40.93
C SER A 80 -0.88 -8.48 41.48
N GLN A 81 -0.23 -9.26 40.61
CA GLN A 81 0.83 -10.22 40.92
C GLN A 81 2.20 -9.77 40.35
N VAL A 82 2.25 -8.59 39.73
CA VAL A 82 3.46 -7.97 39.18
C VAL A 82 3.92 -6.86 40.12
N ARG A 83 5.23 -6.65 40.25
CA ARG A 83 5.78 -5.53 41.02
C ARG A 83 5.31 -4.19 40.44
N ASP A 84 5.03 -3.21 41.31
CA ASP A 84 4.51 -1.89 40.90
C ASP A 84 5.41 -1.15 39.91
N ASP A 85 6.73 -1.32 40.00
CA ASP A 85 7.70 -0.71 39.08
C ASP A 85 7.60 -1.28 37.66
N VAL A 86 7.51 -2.61 37.54
CA VAL A 86 7.30 -3.31 36.26
C VAL A 86 5.89 -3.00 35.70
N ALA A 87 4.87 -2.96 36.56
CA ALA A 87 3.51 -2.60 36.18
C ALA A 87 3.41 -1.16 35.66
N ALA A 88 4.09 -0.21 36.31
CA ALA A 88 4.16 1.19 35.88
C ALA A 88 4.95 1.35 34.57
N ALA A 89 6.08 0.65 34.42
CA ALA A 89 6.87 0.65 33.19
C ALA A 89 6.05 0.14 31.98
N TYR A 90 5.34 -0.98 32.15
CA TYR A 90 4.52 -1.55 31.08
C TYR A 90 3.31 -0.67 30.72
N LYS A 91 2.68 -0.01 31.70
CA LYS A 91 1.65 1.02 31.42
C LYS A 91 2.21 2.15 30.56
N LYS A 92 3.36 2.71 30.96
CA LYS A 92 4.04 3.80 30.24
C LYS A 92 4.47 3.38 28.82
N GLU A 93 4.87 2.14 28.61
CA GLU A 93 5.13 1.56 27.29
C GLU A 93 3.86 1.53 26.41
N LYS A 94 2.71 1.11 26.98
CA LYS A 94 1.43 1.07 26.26
C LYS A 94 0.86 2.45 25.97
N GLU A 95 1.01 3.41 26.89
CA GLU A 95 0.73 4.82 26.64
C GLU A 95 1.57 5.35 25.46
N TRP A 96 2.89 5.10 25.48
CA TRP A 96 3.80 5.53 24.41
C TRP A 96 3.44 4.90 23.05
N GLN A 97 3.18 3.59 23.00
CA GLN A 97 2.72 2.90 21.77
C GLN A 97 1.40 3.48 21.25
N THR A 98 0.49 3.87 22.15
CA THR A 98 -0.78 4.51 21.80
C THR A 98 -0.57 5.92 21.25
N LEU A 99 0.32 6.71 21.87
CA LEU A 99 0.69 8.05 21.38
C LEU A 99 1.35 7.98 20.00
N GLN A 100 2.27 7.04 19.76
CA GLN A 100 2.90 6.80 18.46
C GLN A 100 1.85 6.46 17.38
N MET A 101 0.89 5.60 17.70
CA MET A 101 -0.24 5.26 16.82
C MET A 101 -1.11 6.49 16.48
N LEU A 102 -1.19 7.49 17.37
CA LEU A 102 -1.98 8.71 17.17
C LEU A 102 -1.21 9.85 16.47
N LEU A 103 0.13 9.81 16.41
CA LEU A 103 0.95 10.86 15.75
C LEU A 103 0.54 11.15 14.29
N PRO A 104 0.18 10.18 13.43
CA PRO A 104 -0.27 10.48 12.07
C PRO A 104 -1.51 11.36 12.02
N PHE A 105 -2.42 11.25 13.00
CA PHE A 105 -3.61 12.09 13.09
C PHE A 105 -3.28 13.49 13.61
N LYS A 106 -2.38 13.60 14.60
CA LYS A 106 -1.83 14.88 15.07
C LYS A 106 -1.12 15.63 13.93
N SER A 107 -0.33 14.92 13.11
CA SER A 107 0.36 15.47 11.94
C SER A 107 -0.58 16.06 10.90
N ILE A 108 -1.77 15.47 10.67
CA ILE A 108 -2.79 16.01 9.77
C ILE A 108 -3.29 17.38 10.27
N CYS A 109 -3.56 17.53 11.57
CA CYS A 109 -3.94 18.80 12.17
C CYS A 109 -2.79 19.83 12.10
N THR A 110 -1.57 19.44 12.46
CA THR A 110 -0.39 20.31 12.41
C THR A 110 -0.11 20.83 11.00
N ARG A 111 -0.26 19.99 9.96
CA ARG A 111 -0.12 20.39 8.55
C ARG A 111 -1.20 21.39 8.09
N LYS A 112 -2.34 21.46 8.78
CA LYS A 112 -3.38 22.48 8.60
C LYS A 112 -3.20 23.71 9.53
N LYS A 113 -2.07 23.82 10.23
CA LYS A 113 -1.77 24.85 11.25
C LYS A 113 -2.74 24.84 12.45
N VAL A 114 -3.32 23.68 12.75
CA VAL A 114 -4.23 23.48 13.90
C VAL A 114 -3.50 22.79 15.04
N GLN A 115 -3.44 23.44 16.20
CA GLN A 115 -3.02 22.82 17.45
C GLN A 115 -4.11 21.83 17.92
N VAL A 116 -3.69 20.64 18.35
CA VAL A 116 -4.60 19.57 18.77
C VAL A 116 -4.03 18.83 19.97
N ASP A 117 -4.84 18.66 21.00
CA ASP A 117 -4.49 17.85 22.17
C ASP A 117 -4.80 16.38 21.90
N ILE A 118 -4.05 15.47 22.53
CA ILE A 118 -4.40 14.06 22.61
C ILE A 118 -4.89 13.79 24.03
N VAL A 119 -6.05 13.17 24.15
CA VAL A 119 -6.65 12.75 25.42
C VAL A 119 -6.82 11.23 25.39
N LEU A 120 -6.19 10.57 26.36
CA LEU A 120 -6.28 9.12 26.58
C LEU A 120 -7.14 8.86 27.81
N THR A 121 -8.05 7.89 27.72
CA THR A 121 -8.98 7.52 28.80
C THR A 121 -8.96 6.00 28.99
N GLU A 122 -8.65 5.50 30.19
CA GLU A 122 -8.67 4.05 30.51
C GLU A 122 -10.07 3.63 31.00
N LEU A 123 -10.86 2.92 30.17
CA LEU A 123 -12.18 2.42 30.56
C LEU A 123 -12.65 1.29 29.65
N ASP A 124 -13.31 0.29 30.23
CA ASP A 124 -13.77 -0.91 29.52
C ASP A 124 -15.00 -0.65 28.61
N ASP A 125 -15.82 0.36 28.93
CA ASP A 125 -16.92 0.81 28.07
C ASP A 125 -16.58 2.11 27.34
N VAL A 126 -16.14 1.96 26.10
CA VAL A 126 -15.81 3.05 25.16
C VAL A 126 -16.92 4.10 25.03
N ALA A 127 -18.20 3.70 25.13
CA ALA A 127 -19.30 4.66 25.02
C ALA A 127 -19.45 5.55 26.26
N LYS A 128 -19.18 5.00 27.45
CA LYS A 128 -19.17 5.72 28.72
C LYS A 128 -17.91 6.60 28.83
N ALA A 129 -16.75 6.05 28.51
CA ALA A 129 -15.47 6.76 28.53
C ALA A 129 -15.48 8.06 27.69
N ILE A 130 -15.99 7.98 26.46
CA ILE A 130 -16.10 9.17 25.58
C ILE A 130 -17.12 10.17 26.14
N ALA A 131 -18.20 9.72 26.78
CA ALA A 131 -19.20 10.61 27.38
C ALA A 131 -18.65 11.36 28.61
N GLU A 132 -17.92 10.67 29.48
CA GLU A 132 -17.27 11.25 30.66
C GLU A 132 -16.19 12.27 30.25
N GLU A 133 -15.37 11.95 29.24
CA GLU A 133 -14.34 12.87 28.75
C GLU A 133 -14.93 14.06 27.96
N VAL A 134 -16.05 13.88 27.25
CA VAL A 134 -16.80 14.99 26.62
C VAL A 134 -17.36 15.96 27.65
N ALA A 135 -17.86 15.48 28.79
CA ALA A 135 -18.29 16.33 29.90
C ALA A 135 -17.09 17.05 30.54
N LYS A 136 -16.04 16.30 30.91
CA LYS A 136 -14.82 16.79 31.58
C LYS A 136 -14.05 17.83 30.75
N CYS A 137 -13.94 17.65 29.43
CA CYS A 137 -13.30 18.59 28.52
C CYS A 137 -14.26 19.65 27.93
N ASN A 138 -15.51 19.77 28.40
CA ASN A 138 -16.53 20.71 27.89
C ASN A 138 -16.67 20.71 26.34
N ILE A 139 -16.67 19.52 25.74
CA ILE A 139 -16.62 19.35 24.29
C ILE A 139 -17.99 19.67 23.68
N ASN A 140 -18.10 20.81 22.98
CA ASN A 140 -19.36 21.28 22.40
C ASN A 140 -19.79 20.45 21.19
N LYS A 141 -18.84 19.94 20.39
CA LYS A 141 -19.11 19.19 19.16
C LYS A 141 -18.24 17.94 19.10
N LEU A 142 -18.85 16.75 18.97
CA LEU A 142 -18.17 15.46 18.94
C LEU A 142 -18.28 14.82 17.56
N VAL A 143 -17.18 14.37 16.97
CA VAL A 143 -17.14 13.65 15.69
C VAL A 143 -16.79 12.18 15.94
N ILE A 144 -17.62 11.26 15.45
CA ILE A 144 -17.49 9.81 15.68
C ILE A 144 -17.55 9.00 14.38
N GLY A 145 -16.78 7.91 14.34
CA GLY A 145 -16.83 6.92 13.25
C GLY A 145 -18.10 6.08 13.27
N ALA A 146 -18.74 5.92 12.11
CA ALA A 146 -19.91 5.07 11.93
C ALA A 146 -19.72 4.07 10.77
N ALA A 147 -20.23 2.84 10.95
CA ALA A 147 -20.22 1.82 9.91
C ALA A 147 -21.32 2.08 8.86
N SER A 148 -20.95 2.03 7.58
CA SER A 148 -21.91 2.09 6.47
C SER A 148 -22.75 0.80 6.43
N ARG A 149 -24.09 0.94 6.41
CA ARG A 149 -25.01 -0.20 6.34
C ARG A 149 -24.87 -0.90 4.99
N ARG A 150 -24.57 -2.21 4.99
CA ARG A 150 -24.63 -3.04 3.79
C ARG A 150 -26.09 -3.39 3.49
N MET A 151 -26.46 -3.44 2.20
CA MET A 151 -27.83 -3.69 1.74
C MET A 151 -28.38 -5.09 2.11
N PHE A 152 -27.51 -6.03 2.52
CA PHE A 152 -27.84 -7.44 2.76
C PHE A 152 -27.41 -7.94 4.15
N THR A 153 -27.67 -7.17 5.21
CA THR A 153 -27.50 -7.64 6.61
C THR A 153 -28.83 -7.62 7.36
N ARG A 154 -29.27 -8.80 7.85
CA ARG A 154 -30.49 -9.00 8.64
C ARG A 154 -30.49 -8.07 9.88
N LYS A 155 -31.67 -7.60 10.27
CA LYS A 155 -31.92 -6.50 11.21
C LYS A 155 -31.53 -6.81 12.68
N HIS A 156 -30.24 -6.95 12.98
CA HIS A 156 -29.73 -7.02 14.35
C HIS A 156 -29.94 -5.69 15.09
N LYS A 157 -31.09 -5.58 15.75
CA LYS A 157 -31.50 -4.48 16.62
C LYS A 157 -30.69 -4.55 17.93
N GLY A 158 -29.63 -3.74 18.07
CA GLY A 158 -29.07 -3.49 19.41
C GLY A 158 -27.64 -2.95 19.55
N ASN A 159 -26.70 -3.19 18.62
CA ASN A 159 -25.28 -3.08 18.99
C ASN A 159 -24.33 -2.37 17.98
N ASN A 160 -24.70 -1.17 17.54
CA ASN A 160 -23.76 -0.26 16.87
C ASN A 160 -23.11 0.68 17.90
N LEU A 161 -21.77 0.61 18.05
CA LEU A 161 -21.01 1.44 19.00
C LEU A 161 -21.25 2.95 18.78
N SER A 162 -21.34 3.41 17.53
CA SER A 162 -21.60 4.81 17.21
C SER A 162 -22.95 5.31 17.75
N SER A 163 -24.00 4.47 17.72
CA SER A 163 -25.28 4.82 18.36
C SER A 163 -25.22 4.78 19.89
N ARG A 164 -24.39 3.91 20.49
CA ARG A 164 -24.16 3.93 21.95
C ARG A 164 -23.47 5.23 22.37
N ILE A 165 -22.37 5.61 21.72
CA ILE A 165 -21.67 6.89 21.98
C ILE A 165 -22.62 8.08 21.79
N SER A 166 -23.43 8.09 20.72
CA SER A 166 -24.38 9.18 20.45
C SER A 166 -25.51 9.30 21.48
N VAL A 167 -25.83 8.24 22.23
CA VAL A 167 -26.83 8.24 23.31
C VAL A 167 -26.20 8.53 24.67
N CYS A 168 -24.98 8.07 24.92
CA CYS A 168 -24.26 8.33 26.17
C CYS A 168 -23.67 9.75 26.25
N ALA A 169 -23.27 10.34 25.13
CA ALA A 169 -22.67 11.68 25.11
C ALA A 169 -23.65 12.76 25.63
N PRO A 170 -23.21 13.71 26.48
CA PRO A 170 -24.05 14.75 27.09
C PRO A 170 -24.96 15.53 26.13
N ASN A 171 -26.14 15.91 26.60
CA ASN A 171 -27.13 16.72 25.88
C ASN A 171 -26.60 18.10 25.45
N THR A 172 -25.58 18.62 26.15
CA THR A 172 -24.88 19.87 25.81
C THR A 172 -23.94 19.75 24.61
N CYS A 173 -23.64 18.52 24.16
CA CYS A 173 -22.76 18.22 23.03
C CYS A 173 -23.56 17.85 21.77
N THR A 174 -23.20 18.41 20.62
CA THR A 174 -23.74 18.03 19.31
C THR A 174 -22.87 16.96 18.66
N VAL A 175 -23.44 15.79 18.37
CA VAL A 175 -22.71 14.60 17.90
C VAL A 175 -22.88 14.38 16.40
N TYR A 176 -21.77 14.25 15.67
CA TYR A 176 -21.70 14.02 14.23
C TYR A 176 -21.16 12.62 13.92
N ALA A 177 -21.99 11.76 13.34
CA ALA A 177 -21.59 10.42 12.92
C ALA A 177 -21.18 10.42 11.44
N VAL A 178 -19.96 9.99 11.13
CA VAL A 178 -19.32 10.13 9.81
C VAL A 178 -18.74 8.80 9.34
N SER A 179 -18.81 8.54 8.03
CA SER A 179 -18.28 7.33 7.40
C SER A 179 -17.67 7.65 6.04
N LYS A 180 -16.43 7.21 5.79
CA LYS A 180 -15.67 7.47 4.53
C LYS A 180 -15.67 8.95 4.10
N GLY A 181 -15.58 9.88 5.06
CA GLY A 181 -15.60 11.33 4.78
C GLY A 181 -16.99 11.91 4.46
N LYS A 182 -18.07 11.15 4.61
CA LYS A 182 -19.45 11.63 4.45
C LYS A 182 -20.22 11.55 5.77
N LEU A 183 -21.00 12.58 6.06
CA LEU A 183 -21.93 12.62 7.20
C LEU A 183 -23.01 11.55 7.03
N LEU A 184 -23.34 10.81 8.10
CA LEU A 184 -24.44 9.84 8.15
C LEU A 184 -25.59 10.28 9.05
N SER A 185 -25.30 10.91 10.20
CA SER A 185 -26.34 11.45 11.10
C SER A 185 -25.78 12.51 12.05
N ILE A 186 -26.68 13.34 12.60
CA ILE A 186 -26.39 14.32 13.66
C ILE A 186 -27.35 14.05 14.83
N ARG A 187 -26.86 14.09 16.08
CA ARG A 187 -27.68 14.42 17.26
C ARG A 187 -27.39 15.87 17.64
N PRO A 188 -28.36 16.81 17.53
CA PRO A 188 -28.18 18.18 18.02
C PRO A 188 -28.02 18.19 19.54
N SER A 189 -27.50 19.29 20.07
CA SER A 189 -27.59 19.60 21.51
C SER A 189 -28.92 20.28 21.82
N ASP A 190 -29.37 20.13 23.07
CA ASP A 190 -30.61 20.76 23.54
C ASP A 190 -30.46 22.30 23.55
N LEU A 191 -29.23 22.79 23.74
CA LEU A 191 -28.84 24.20 23.62
C LEU A 191 -29.01 24.74 22.19
N GLU A 192 -28.49 24.05 21.16
CA GLU A 192 -28.73 24.44 19.75
C GLU A 192 -30.24 24.39 19.39
N THR A 193 -31.03 23.57 20.08
CA THR A 193 -32.49 23.48 19.90
C THR A 193 -33.24 24.68 20.51
N SER A 194 -32.67 25.33 21.53
CA SER A 194 -33.26 26.54 22.17
C SER A 194 -32.95 27.86 21.46
N GLY A 195 -32.03 27.87 20.50
CA GLY A 195 -31.56 29.09 19.82
C GLY A 195 -32.46 29.62 18.70
N SER A 196 -33.56 28.93 18.38
CA SER A 196 -34.45 29.28 17.27
C SER A 196 -35.92 29.14 17.68
N PHE A 197 -36.48 30.21 18.29
CA PHE A 197 -37.88 30.64 18.13
C PHE A 197 -38.15 31.98 18.87
N ARG A 198 -37.84 33.09 18.19
CA ARG A 198 -38.69 34.29 18.20
C ARG A 198 -39.42 34.30 16.86
N ASP A 199 -40.74 34.46 16.75
CA ASP A 199 -41.80 34.64 17.76
C ASP A 199 -42.96 33.66 17.40
N GLY A 200 -43.94 33.32 18.26
CA GLY A 200 -44.20 33.68 19.65
C GLY A 200 -45.53 33.05 20.14
N VAL A 201 -46.06 33.49 21.29
CA VAL A 201 -47.41 33.19 21.83
C VAL A 201 -47.65 31.78 22.42
N SER A 202 -47.31 31.63 23.72
CA SER A 202 -48.27 31.55 24.84
C SER A 202 -49.58 30.73 24.67
N ILE A 203 -50.00 29.79 25.53
CA ILE A 203 -49.42 29.18 26.76
C ILE A 203 -49.81 27.65 26.78
N THR A 204 -50.03 26.82 27.83
CA THR A 204 -50.34 26.98 29.28
C THR A 204 -49.93 25.73 30.11
N SER A 205 -50.00 25.86 31.43
CA SER A 205 -49.87 24.90 32.55
C SER A 205 -50.85 23.71 32.56
N ARG A 206 -50.75 22.62 33.36
CA ARG A 206 -50.03 22.26 34.64
C ARG A 206 -50.10 20.70 34.81
N ALA A 207 -49.66 19.94 35.84
CA ALA A 207 -49.05 20.13 37.17
C ALA A 207 -48.35 18.80 37.69
N THR A 208 -47.75 18.85 38.89
CA THR A 208 -47.70 17.84 40.02
C THR A 208 -48.01 16.33 39.80
N ASN A 209 -47.39 15.34 40.47
CA ASN A 209 -46.69 15.38 41.78
C ASN A 209 -45.76 14.17 42.11
N SER A 210 -44.68 14.45 42.86
CA SER A 210 -44.02 13.71 43.98
C SER A 210 -44.01 12.17 44.17
N SER A 211 -42.84 11.67 44.63
CA SER A 211 -42.60 10.59 45.64
C SER A 211 -43.00 9.12 45.35
N SER A 212 -42.35 8.07 45.89
CA SER A 212 -41.07 7.94 46.63
C SER A 212 -40.58 6.47 46.62
N SER A 213 -39.38 6.22 47.14
CA SER A 213 -38.67 4.93 47.18
C SER A 213 -39.26 3.87 48.13
N SER A 214 -39.17 2.59 47.73
CA SER A 214 -38.89 1.48 48.65
C SER A 214 -38.31 0.27 47.92
N THR A 215 -37.52 -0.55 48.61
CA THR A 215 -36.78 -1.71 48.08
C THR A 215 -37.16 -2.99 48.79
N SER A 216 -37.39 -4.08 48.06
CA SER A 216 -37.26 -5.45 48.60
C SER A 216 -36.96 -6.47 47.50
N SER A 217 -36.25 -7.53 47.90
CA SER A 217 -35.55 -8.48 47.03
C SER A 217 -36.35 -9.75 46.72
N SER A 218 -36.32 -10.17 45.45
CA SER A 218 -36.25 -11.55 44.93
C SER A 218 -36.81 -12.74 45.73
N GLN A 219 -37.54 -13.64 45.04
CA GLN A 219 -37.04 -15.03 44.80
C GLN A 219 -37.86 -15.87 43.78
N THR A 220 -37.15 -16.79 43.10
CA THR A 220 -37.55 -18.12 42.56
C THR A 220 -38.69 -18.34 41.53
N GLY A 221 -38.44 -19.28 40.59
CA GLY A 221 -39.45 -20.17 39.94
C GLY A 221 -40.27 -19.57 38.78
N SER A 222 -40.03 -19.77 37.48
CA SER A 222 -39.65 -20.93 36.63
C SER A 222 -40.84 -21.73 36.03
N ASN A 223 -41.02 -21.59 34.71
CA ASN A 223 -41.75 -22.47 33.75
C ASN A 223 -43.25 -22.76 33.99
N SER A 224 -44.16 -22.37 33.09
CA SER A 224 -44.49 -23.17 31.88
C SER A 224 -45.38 -22.42 30.85
N VAL A 225 -45.81 -23.10 29.78
CA VAL A 225 -46.11 -22.54 28.44
C VAL A 225 -47.61 -22.58 28.04
N SER A 226 -48.20 -21.41 27.72
CA SER A 226 -49.39 -21.20 26.82
C SER A 226 -50.75 -21.79 27.29
N PRO A 227 -51.95 -21.38 26.78
CA PRO A 227 -52.26 -20.91 25.42
C PRO A 227 -53.22 -19.68 25.28
N PHE A 228 -53.64 -19.45 24.03
CA PHE A 228 -54.77 -18.65 23.46
C PHE A 228 -55.98 -18.33 24.40
N SER A 229 -56.81 -17.28 24.19
CA SER A 229 -56.76 -16.04 23.36
C SER A 229 -58.08 -15.25 23.51
N HIS A 230 -58.10 -13.90 23.35
CA HIS A 230 -59.15 -13.14 22.60
C HIS A 230 -58.84 -11.63 22.51
N PHE A 231 -59.66 -10.88 21.75
CA PHE A 231 -59.40 -9.52 21.23
C PHE A 231 -59.83 -8.37 22.16
N GLN A 232 -59.10 -7.22 22.07
CA GLN A 232 -59.71 -5.89 21.93
C GLN A 232 -58.68 -4.85 21.39
N SER A 233 -59.17 -3.72 20.86
CA SER A 233 -58.39 -2.72 20.08
C SER A 233 -59.23 -1.46 19.80
N PRO A 234 -58.66 -0.33 19.32
CA PRO A 234 -57.36 0.30 19.58
C PRO A 234 -57.51 1.82 19.94
N SER A 235 -56.41 2.56 20.08
CA SER A 235 -56.42 4.03 19.93
C SER A 235 -55.10 4.58 19.35
N LEU A 236 -55.11 5.84 18.90
CA LEU A 236 -54.10 6.42 17.99
C LEU A 236 -53.20 7.43 18.71
N PRO A 237 -51.87 7.38 18.45
CA PRO A 237 -51.35 8.21 17.35
C PRO A 237 -50.32 7.48 16.44
N VAL A 238 -50.65 6.28 15.94
CA VAL A 238 -49.81 5.52 14.99
C VAL A 238 -50.46 5.42 13.59
N GLN A 239 -50.96 6.55 13.06
CA GLN A 239 -51.52 6.66 11.70
C GLN A 239 -51.13 7.98 11.00
N ARG A 240 -49.84 8.35 11.01
CA ARG A 240 -49.33 9.47 10.17
C ARG A 240 -48.07 9.19 9.35
N PHE A 241 -47.53 7.97 9.41
CA PHE A 241 -46.44 7.50 8.52
C PHE A 241 -46.73 6.13 7.91
N GLN A 242 -48.00 5.88 7.56
CA GLN A 242 -48.43 4.68 6.83
C GLN A 242 -49.50 5.01 5.79
N ALA A 243 -49.36 6.18 5.15
CA ALA A 243 -50.34 6.77 4.21
C ALA A 243 -49.69 7.25 2.88
N LEU A 244 -48.57 6.64 2.48
CA LEU A 244 -47.92 6.83 1.17
C LEU A 244 -47.52 5.49 0.50
N SER A 245 -48.31 4.44 0.76
CA SER A 245 -48.11 3.09 0.22
C SER A 245 -49.36 2.49 -0.43
N SER A 246 -50.35 3.33 -0.75
CA SER A 246 -51.69 2.89 -1.21
C SER A 246 -52.26 3.74 -2.35
N ILE A 247 -51.41 4.22 -3.26
CA ILE A 247 -51.81 4.67 -4.61
C ILE A 247 -50.89 3.97 -5.61
N ASN A 248 -51.24 2.73 -5.96
CA ASN A 248 -50.97 2.02 -7.24
C ASN A 248 -51.15 0.50 -7.08
N GLN A 249 -52.40 0.05 -6.87
CA GLN A 249 -52.86 -1.25 -7.35
C GLN A 249 -54.39 -1.31 -7.31
N GLY A 250 -55.00 -1.48 -8.49
CA GLY A 250 -56.45 -1.59 -8.69
C GLY A 250 -56.81 -1.26 -10.14
N PHE A 251 -57.59 -2.16 -10.78
CA PHE A 251 -58.06 -2.08 -12.17
C PHE A 251 -56.95 -2.18 -13.26
N LEU A 252 -56.89 -3.20 -14.13
CA LEU A 252 -57.70 -4.42 -14.28
C LEU A 252 -56.86 -5.61 -14.80
N TYR A 253 -57.06 -6.79 -14.19
CA TYR A 253 -57.21 -8.06 -14.92
C TYR A 253 -58.71 -8.17 -15.32
N THR A 254 -59.19 -8.92 -16.32
CA THR A 254 -58.74 -10.18 -16.94
C THR A 254 -59.16 -10.25 -18.43
N ARG A 255 -58.41 -11.01 -19.25
CA ARG A 255 -58.93 -12.21 -19.91
C ARG A 255 -57.83 -13.02 -20.60
N THR A 256 -57.88 -14.33 -20.42
CA THR A 256 -57.14 -15.34 -21.18
C THR A 256 -58.15 -16.28 -21.84
N SER A 257 -57.89 -16.67 -23.09
CA SER A 257 -58.52 -17.85 -23.70
C SER A 257 -57.65 -18.33 -24.87
N SER A 258 -56.99 -19.45 -24.69
CA SER A 258 -56.32 -20.21 -25.76
C SER A 258 -57.31 -21.14 -26.45
N CYS A 259 -57.18 -21.32 -27.77
CA CYS A 259 -57.65 -22.49 -28.50
C CYS A 259 -56.71 -22.76 -29.67
N GLU A 260 -56.58 -24.04 -30.03
CA GLU A 260 -55.66 -24.53 -31.05
C GLU A 260 -56.37 -24.71 -32.39
N THR A 261 -55.70 -24.44 -33.52
CA THR A 261 -55.85 -25.27 -34.74
C THR A 261 -54.73 -25.02 -35.75
N ASN A 262 -54.30 -26.09 -36.42
CA ASN A 262 -53.40 -26.13 -37.58
C ASN A 262 -54.25 -26.37 -38.87
N PRO A 263 -53.66 -26.53 -40.06
CA PRO A 263 -52.72 -25.62 -40.75
C PRO A 263 -53.10 -25.38 -42.23
N SER A 264 -52.48 -24.40 -42.92
CA SER A 264 -52.41 -24.42 -44.38
C SER A 264 -51.16 -23.76 -44.98
N ARG A 265 -50.68 -24.39 -46.06
CA ARG A 265 -49.61 -23.95 -46.99
C ARG A 265 -50.11 -22.72 -47.81
N SER A 266 -49.29 -21.93 -48.54
CA SER A 266 -47.99 -22.22 -49.18
C SER A 266 -47.15 -20.98 -49.55
N LEU A 267 -45.83 -21.11 -49.38
CA LEU A 267 -44.71 -20.74 -50.30
C LEU A 267 -44.91 -19.69 -51.43
N SER A 268 -44.18 -18.57 -51.34
CA SER A 268 -43.15 -18.05 -52.30
C SER A 268 -42.60 -16.73 -51.73
N LEU A 269 -41.29 -16.43 -51.67
CA LEU A 269 -40.17 -16.45 -52.63
C LEU A 269 -40.11 -15.26 -53.61
N ASP A 270 -38.88 -14.73 -53.69
CA ASP A 270 -38.23 -13.91 -54.72
C ASP A 270 -38.64 -12.43 -54.95
N PHE A 271 -37.59 -11.62 -55.17
CA PHE A 271 -37.64 -10.20 -55.50
C PHE A 271 -36.37 -9.81 -56.30
N GLU A 272 -36.30 -10.22 -57.58
CA GLU A 272 -35.38 -9.69 -58.59
C GLU A 272 -36.23 -8.98 -59.67
N GLU A 273 -36.06 -7.71 -60.01
CA GLU A 273 -34.96 -6.99 -60.70
C GLU A 273 -35.22 -6.85 -62.21
N LYS A 274 -34.60 -5.83 -62.85
CA LYS A 274 -34.46 -5.56 -64.30
C LYS A 274 -35.65 -4.81 -64.99
N VAL A 275 -35.42 -3.86 -65.94
CA VAL A 275 -34.16 -3.34 -66.51
C VAL A 275 -34.31 -1.94 -67.17
N ILE A 276 -33.25 -1.10 -67.07
CA ILE A 276 -32.65 -0.07 -67.99
C ILE A 276 -33.55 0.62 -69.05
N GLY A 277 -33.43 1.93 -69.35
CA GLY A 277 -32.43 2.96 -69.00
C GLY A 277 -32.82 4.35 -69.57
N SER A 278 -31.92 5.31 -69.84
CA SER A 278 -30.45 5.34 -69.79
C SER A 278 -29.92 6.80 -69.63
N SER A 279 -28.61 6.97 -69.39
CA SER A 279 -27.69 8.06 -69.85
C SER A 279 -28.20 9.52 -69.99
N CYS A 280 -27.50 10.60 -69.62
CA CYS A 280 -26.04 10.83 -69.54
C CYS A 280 -25.72 12.11 -68.69
N PRO A 281 -24.57 12.84 -68.77
CA PRO A 281 -23.67 12.99 -67.62
C PRO A 281 -23.43 14.43 -67.12
N SER A 282 -22.56 14.58 -66.11
CA SER A 282 -22.01 15.85 -65.61
C SER A 282 -20.71 16.26 -66.31
N ILE A 283 -20.46 17.56 -66.51
CA ILE A 283 -19.11 18.15 -66.59
C ILE A 283 -19.10 19.68 -66.31
N SER A 284 -17.99 20.10 -65.72
CA SER A 284 -17.42 21.43 -65.36
C SER A 284 -17.38 22.50 -66.48
N GLU A 285 -17.08 23.81 -66.29
CA GLU A 285 -16.84 24.72 -65.12
C GLU A 285 -16.80 26.21 -65.63
N ILE A 286 -16.37 27.16 -64.77
CA ILE A 286 -15.75 28.49 -65.06
C ILE A 286 -16.67 29.75 -65.15
N GLU A 287 -16.77 30.42 -64.00
CA GLU A 287 -16.67 31.88 -63.70
C GLU A 287 -17.62 32.97 -64.29
N HIS A 288 -17.64 34.12 -63.58
CA HIS A 288 -18.54 35.28 -63.76
C HIS A 288 -17.83 36.48 -64.45
N PRO A 289 -18.56 37.54 -64.90
CA PRO A 289 -18.93 38.66 -63.99
C PRO A 289 -20.33 39.30 -64.18
N VAL A 290 -20.91 39.74 -63.04
CA VAL A 290 -21.70 40.97 -62.75
C VAL A 290 -22.25 41.78 -63.95
N THR A 291 -23.52 42.23 -64.04
CA THR A 291 -24.27 43.07 -63.06
C THR A 291 -25.77 43.25 -63.43
N GLN A 292 -26.53 43.82 -62.48
CA GLN A 292 -27.78 44.62 -62.61
C GLN A 292 -29.14 43.90 -62.69
N SER A 293 -30.16 44.64 -62.23
CA SER A 293 -31.46 44.14 -61.78
C SER A 293 -32.61 45.11 -62.08
N SER A 294 -33.83 44.64 -61.80
CA SER A 294 -35.16 45.25 -61.90
C SER A 294 -35.94 44.86 -63.15
N SER A 295 -37.11 44.22 -63.12
CA SER A 295 -38.23 44.04 -62.15
C SER A 295 -39.49 44.76 -62.64
N PHE A 296 -40.48 43.94 -62.99
CA PHE A 296 -41.92 44.16 -63.10
C PHE A 296 -42.47 45.56 -62.80
N LYS A 297 -43.19 46.12 -63.79
CA LYS A 297 -44.20 47.17 -63.58
C LYS A 297 -45.60 46.56 -63.59
N SER A 298 -46.49 47.07 -62.74
CA SER A 298 -47.91 46.67 -62.69
C SER A 298 -48.83 47.90 -62.76
N LEU A 299 -49.61 47.97 -63.84
CA LEU A 299 -50.92 48.62 -64.04
C LEU A 299 -51.28 49.92 -63.28
N SER A 300 -51.49 50.96 -64.10
CA SER A 300 -52.69 51.82 -64.15
C SER A 300 -53.07 52.74 -62.97
N THR A 301 -52.80 54.04 -63.14
CA THR A 301 -53.85 55.09 -63.01
C THR A 301 -53.55 56.30 -63.92
N ASP A 302 -54.21 56.38 -65.09
CA ASP A 302 -54.52 57.67 -65.75
C ASP A 302 -55.91 58.10 -65.21
N HIS A 303 -56.30 59.38 -65.09
CA HIS A 303 -56.15 60.56 -65.95
C HIS A 303 -56.28 61.85 -65.05
N PRO A 304 -56.41 63.12 -65.52
CA PRO A 304 -56.79 63.60 -66.86
C PRO A 304 -55.92 64.71 -67.49
N SER A 305 -55.89 64.75 -68.82
CA SER A 305 -55.58 65.98 -69.56
C SER A 305 -56.80 66.91 -69.58
N TRP A 306 -56.62 68.18 -69.24
CA TRP A 306 -57.70 69.17 -69.33
C TRP A 306 -58.08 69.43 -70.79
N ARG A 307 -59.35 69.25 -71.15
CA ARG A 307 -60.00 70.08 -72.17
C ARG A 307 -61.01 70.97 -71.45
N SER A 308 -60.85 72.27 -71.62
CA SER A 308 -61.85 73.24 -71.17
C SER A 308 -62.88 73.40 -72.28
N ASP A 309 -64.12 73.01 -72.03
CA ASP A 309 -65.23 73.70 -72.65
C ASP A 309 -65.31 75.11 -72.04
N GLN A 310 -65.68 76.10 -72.85
CA GLN A 310 -65.90 77.47 -72.37
C GLN A 310 -67.37 77.66 -72.04
N ALA A 311 -67.67 78.33 -70.94
CA ALA A 311 -68.98 78.89 -70.72
C ALA A 311 -69.12 80.21 -71.49
N SER A 312 -70.21 80.37 -72.27
CA SER A 312 -70.86 81.67 -72.49
C SER A 312 -72.22 81.48 -73.17
N THR A 313 -73.25 81.52 -72.33
CA THR A 313 -74.49 82.29 -72.50
C THR A 313 -74.62 83.18 -73.75
N SER A 314 -75.83 83.20 -74.33
CA SER A 314 -76.40 84.40 -74.96
C SER A 314 -77.89 84.52 -74.55
N ASP A 315 -78.19 85.43 -73.64
CA ASP A 315 -79.56 85.85 -73.35
C ASP A 315 -80.12 86.73 -74.49
N VAL A 316 -81.45 86.79 -74.61
CA VAL A 316 -82.15 87.74 -75.48
C VAL A 316 -83.34 88.36 -74.74
N LEU A 317 -83.10 89.53 -74.13
CA LEU A 317 -84.11 90.55 -73.72
C LEU A 317 -85.05 90.13 -72.55
N THR A 318 -85.62 90.98 -71.68
CA THR A 318 -85.63 92.45 -71.44
C THR A 318 -86.23 92.65 -70.00
N ASP A 319 -85.98 93.65 -69.15
CA ASP A 319 -85.22 94.92 -69.23
C ASP A 319 -84.94 95.52 -67.81
N CYS A 320 -84.70 96.85 -67.72
CA CYS A 320 -84.90 97.75 -66.57
C CYS A 320 -83.91 97.71 -65.37
N SER A 321 -82.92 98.61 -65.44
CA SER A 321 -82.57 99.67 -64.43
C SER A 321 -82.43 99.35 -62.91
N SER A 322 -81.44 99.87 -62.16
CA SER A 322 -80.33 100.80 -62.48
C SER A 322 -79.33 101.00 -61.32
N SER A 323 -78.06 101.30 -61.66
CA SER A 323 -77.14 102.22 -60.94
C SER A 323 -76.78 101.98 -59.46
N ASP A 324 -75.76 101.14 -59.18
CA ASP A 324 -74.66 101.48 -58.24
C ASP A 324 -73.48 100.47 -58.41
N SER A 325 -72.27 100.87 -58.85
CA SER A 325 -71.22 99.86 -59.16
C SER A 325 -69.73 100.27 -59.18
N GLN A 326 -69.36 101.55 -59.19
CA GLN A 326 -67.96 101.92 -59.49
C GLN A 326 -66.95 101.61 -58.35
N ALA A 327 -67.40 101.46 -57.10
CA ALA A 327 -66.55 101.02 -55.99
C ALA A 327 -66.24 99.50 -56.02
N ASN A 328 -67.12 98.70 -56.62
CA ASN A 328 -67.11 97.24 -56.52
C ASN A 328 -65.89 96.60 -57.25
N ILE A 329 -65.49 97.19 -58.38
CA ILE A 329 -64.45 96.65 -59.27
C ILE A 329 -63.07 96.57 -58.59
N ASN A 330 -62.70 97.60 -57.80
CA ASN A 330 -61.41 97.60 -57.10
C ASN A 330 -61.36 96.59 -55.93
N PHE A 331 -62.51 96.31 -55.29
CA PHE A 331 -62.60 95.32 -54.22
C PHE A 331 -62.39 93.90 -54.74
N GLU A 332 -63.08 93.54 -55.83
CA GLU A 332 -62.91 92.24 -56.50
C GLU A 332 -61.46 92.04 -57.05
N LEU A 333 -60.79 93.10 -57.52
CA LEU A 333 -59.43 92.99 -58.05
C LEU A 333 -58.40 92.70 -56.94
N GLU A 334 -58.52 93.30 -55.75
CA GLU A 334 -57.64 92.96 -54.61
C GLU A 334 -58.00 91.62 -53.95
N LYS A 335 -59.29 91.26 -53.92
CA LYS A 335 -59.77 89.92 -53.53
C LYS A 335 -59.14 88.82 -54.40
N LEU A 336 -59.16 88.97 -55.73
CA LEU A 336 -58.49 88.06 -56.66
C LEU A 336 -56.96 87.99 -56.43
N ARG A 337 -56.31 89.08 -56.02
CA ARG A 337 -54.88 89.07 -55.64
C ARG A 337 -54.63 88.35 -54.31
N ILE A 338 -55.57 88.36 -53.38
CA ILE A 338 -55.50 87.58 -52.13
C ILE A 338 -55.70 86.09 -52.45
N GLU A 339 -56.73 85.74 -53.22
CA GLU A 339 -57.01 84.37 -53.66
C GLU A 339 -55.83 83.78 -54.46
N LEU A 340 -55.23 84.52 -55.38
CA LEU A 340 -54.09 84.06 -56.19
C LEU A 340 -52.80 83.95 -55.37
N ARG A 341 -52.61 84.77 -54.32
CA ARG A 341 -51.55 84.57 -53.31
C ARG A 341 -51.80 83.30 -52.48
N HIS A 342 -53.03 83.08 -52.04
CA HIS A 342 -53.44 81.90 -51.26
C HIS A 342 -53.26 80.60 -52.06
N ALA A 343 -53.71 80.56 -53.32
CA ALA A 343 -53.53 79.43 -54.23
C ALA A 343 -52.05 79.13 -54.51
N ARG A 344 -51.20 80.17 -54.67
CA ARG A 344 -49.73 80.00 -54.78
C ARG A 344 -49.11 79.47 -53.49
N GLY A 345 -49.62 79.89 -52.32
CA GLY A 345 -49.21 79.35 -51.02
C GLY A 345 -49.54 77.86 -50.88
N ILE A 346 -50.78 77.47 -51.16
CA ILE A 346 -51.23 76.07 -51.17
C ILE A 346 -50.40 75.22 -52.14
N TYR A 347 -50.18 75.71 -53.37
CA TYR A 347 -49.36 75.00 -54.36
C TYR A 347 -47.90 74.85 -53.92
N ALA A 348 -47.33 75.85 -53.25
CA ALA A 348 -45.99 75.76 -52.67
C ALA A 348 -45.92 74.71 -51.55
N VAL A 349 -46.90 74.70 -50.63
CA VAL A 349 -47.00 73.71 -49.54
C VAL A 349 -47.14 72.29 -50.09
N ALA A 350 -48.10 72.05 -50.99
CA ALA A 350 -48.30 70.74 -51.62
C ALA A 350 -47.05 70.26 -52.39
N ARG A 351 -46.28 71.19 -52.99
CA ARG A 351 -45.01 70.86 -53.63
C ARG A 351 -43.91 70.50 -52.62
N SER A 352 -43.80 71.18 -51.48
CA SER A 352 -42.88 70.76 -50.40
C SER A 352 -43.29 69.42 -49.79
N GLU A 353 -44.58 69.20 -49.53
CA GLU A 353 -45.07 67.94 -48.96
C GLU A 353 -44.83 66.74 -49.88
N THR A 354 -45.00 66.91 -51.19
CA THR A 354 -44.68 65.87 -52.18
C THR A 354 -43.17 65.61 -52.29
N PHE A 355 -42.32 66.63 -52.18
CA PHE A 355 -40.86 66.43 -52.09
C PHE A 355 -40.45 65.72 -50.80
N ASP A 356 -41.03 66.05 -49.65
CA ASP A 356 -40.69 65.40 -48.38
C ASP A 356 -41.29 63.99 -48.24
N ALA A 357 -42.46 63.73 -48.84
CA ALA A 357 -42.98 62.38 -49.01
C ALA A 357 -42.06 61.53 -49.89
N SER A 358 -41.59 62.08 -51.01
CA SER A 358 -40.62 61.42 -51.90
C SER A 358 -39.29 61.14 -51.18
N ARG A 359 -38.77 62.10 -50.40
CA ARG A 359 -37.58 61.91 -49.55
C ARG A 359 -37.76 60.75 -48.57
N LYS A 360 -38.85 60.77 -47.79
CA LYS A 360 -39.18 59.70 -46.81
C LYS A 360 -39.35 58.33 -47.48
N LEU A 361 -39.93 58.27 -48.67
CA LEU A 361 -40.08 57.03 -49.43
C LEU A 361 -38.72 56.47 -49.86
N ASN A 362 -37.81 57.33 -50.35
CA ASN A 362 -36.45 56.94 -50.71
C ASN A 362 -35.64 56.48 -49.50
N ASP A 363 -35.75 57.16 -48.35
CA ASP A 363 -35.10 56.76 -47.09
C ASP A 363 -35.61 55.38 -46.60
N LEU A 364 -36.92 55.12 -46.70
CA LEU A 364 -37.50 53.80 -46.39
C LEU A 364 -37.06 52.71 -47.38
N HIS A 365 -36.97 53.03 -48.67
CA HIS A 365 -36.49 52.09 -49.68
C HIS A 365 -35.01 51.74 -49.47
N LYS A 366 -34.18 52.73 -49.07
CA LYS A 366 -32.79 52.52 -48.69
C LYS A 366 -32.68 51.58 -47.49
N ARG A 367 -33.42 51.84 -46.40
CA ARG A 367 -33.42 50.96 -45.20
C ARG A 367 -33.84 49.53 -45.52
N ARG A 368 -34.90 49.34 -46.33
CA ARG A 368 -35.32 48.01 -46.78
C ARG A 368 -34.23 47.26 -47.55
N LEU A 369 -33.43 47.96 -48.35
CA LEU A 369 -32.32 47.36 -49.07
C LEU A 369 -31.18 46.96 -48.12
N GLU A 370 -30.82 47.83 -47.17
CA GLU A 370 -29.82 47.55 -46.11
C GLU A 370 -30.26 46.37 -45.20
N GLU A 371 -31.54 46.30 -44.84
CA GLU A 371 -32.14 45.20 -44.08
C GLU A 371 -32.13 43.89 -44.88
N ALA A 372 -32.48 43.93 -46.18
CA ALA A 372 -32.43 42.76 -47.05
C ALA A 372 -31.00 42.21 -47.23
N THR A 373 -30.00 43.10 -47.37
CA THR A 373 -28.59 42.70 -47.44
C THR A 373 -28.15 42.01 -46.15
N ARG A 374 -28.44 42.59 -44.97
CA ARG A 374 -28.13 41.97 -43.67
C ARG A 374 -28.80 40.60 -43.48
N LEU A 375 -30.04 40.45 -43.91
CA LEU A 375 -30.73 39.15 -43.86
C LEU A 375 -30.10 38.11 -44.79
N GLN A 376 -29.45 38.52 -45.87
CA GLN A 376 -28.69 37.63 -46.76
C GLN A 376 -27.32 37.26 -46.15
N GLU A 377 -26.64 38.21 -45.50
CA GLU A 377 -25.40 37.97 -44.74
C GLU A 377 -25.64 36.97 -43.59
N ILE A 378 -26.66 37.20 -42.76
CA ILE A 378 -27.01 36.34 -41.62
C ILE A 378 -27.33 34.90 -42.08
N LYS A 379 -28.07 34.71 -43.18
CA LYS A 379 -28.37 33.37 -43.73
C LYS A 379 -27.11 32.64 -44.19
N HIS A 380 -26.17 33.35 -44.79
CA HIS A 380 -24.90 32.78 -45.26
C HIS A 380 -23.94 32.44 -44.09
N GLU A 381 -24.03 33.14 -42.97
CA GLU A 381 -23.35 32.76 -41.72
C GLU A 381 -24.03 31.57 -41.03
N GLU A 382 -25.37 31.54 -41.01
CA GLU A 382 -26.16 30.41 -40.49
C GLU A 382 -25.87 29.11 -41.26
N GLU A 383 -25.83 29.16 -42.60
CA GLU A 383 -25.51 28.03 -43.47
C GLU A 383 -24.08 27.49 -43.22
N LYS A 384 -23.10 28.37 -43.04
CA LYS A 384 -21.72 27.99 -42.66
C LYS A 384 -21.65 27.37 -41.27
N ALA A 385 -22.35 27.94 -40.28
CA ALA A 385 -22.41 27.41 -38.94
C ALA A 385 -23.08 26.01 -38.91
N TRP A 386 -24.12 25.82 -39.73
CA TRP A 386 -24.80 24.54 -39.90
C TRP A 386 -23.89 23.48 -40.53
N GLU A 387 -23.12 23.83 -41.57
CA GLU A 387 -22.18 22.91 -42.20
C GLU A 387 -21.04 22.50 -41.25
N LEU A 388 -20.50 23.45 -40.47
CA LEU A 388 -19.50 23.15 -39.44
C LEU A 388 -20.08 22.23 -38.36
N ALA A 389 -21.31 22.46 -37.90
CA ALA A 389 -22.00 21.60 -36.95
C ALA A 389 -22.28 20.19 -37.52
N ARG A 390 -22.56 20.08 -38.83
CA ARG A 390 -22.69 18.80 -39.55
C ARG A 390 -21.36 18.04 -39.57
N GLN A 391 -20.26 18.71 -39.88
CA GLN A 391 -18.92 18.11 -39.88
C GLN A 391 -18.49 17.64 -38.48
N GLU A 392 -18.71 18.45 -37.44
CA GLU A 392 -18.40 18.08 -36.05
C GLU A 392 -19.28 16.93 -35.53
N ARG A 393 -20.56 16.86 -35.92
CA ARG A 393 -21.41 15.70 -35.61
C ARG A 393 -20.83 14.42 -36.21
N GLY A 394 -20.44 14.43 -37.49
CA GLY A 394 -19.84 13.27 -38.14
C GLY A 394 -18.53 12.82 -37.47
N ARG A 395 -17.69 13.76 -37.02
CA ARG A 395 -16.49 13.47 -36.21
C ARG A 395 -16.83 12.83 -34.86
N CYS A 396 -17.84 13.35 -34.16
CA CYS A 396 -18.33 12.79 -32.90
C CYS A 396 -18.86 11.36 -33.07
N GLU A 397 -19.68 11.11 -34.10
CA GLU A 397 -20.28 9.80 -34.37
C GLU A 397 -19.22 8.75 -34.71
N ALA A 398 -18.24 9.08 -35.55
CA ALA A 398 -17.09 8.21 -35.83
C ALA A 398 -16.24 7.92 -34.59
N ALA A 399 -16.05 8.91 -33.70
CA ALA A 399 -15.34 8.72 -32.43
C ALA A 399 -16.10 7.79 -31.46
N ILE A 400 -17.43 7.89 -31.41
CA ILE A 400 -18.30 7.00 -30.61
C ILE A 400 -18.19 5.55 -31.11
N GLN A 401 -18.38 5.32 -32.41
CA GLN A 401 -18.27 3.98 -33.01
C GLN A 401 -16.90 3.35 -32.75
N LYS A 402 -15.81 4.13 -32.87
CA LYS A 402 -14.45 3.67 -32.57
C LYS A 402 -14.26 3.33 -31.08
N ALA A 403 -14.83 4.13 -30.17
CA ALA A 403 -14.78 3.85 -28.73
C ALA A 403 -15.61 2.60 -28.35
N GLU A 404 -16.73 2.35 -29.01
CA GLU A 404 -17.54 1.14 -28.80
C GLU A 404 -16.85 -0.11 -29.33
N CYS A 405 -16.26 -0.06 -30.53
CA CYS A 405 -15.43 -1.14 -31.08
C CYS A 405 -14.27 -1.50 -30.13
N LEU A 406 -13.56 -0.51 -29.60
CA LEU A 406 -12.47 -0.73 -28.62
C LEU A 406 -12.97 -1.35 -27.31
N ARG A 407 -14.12 -0.92 -26.79
CA ARG A 407 -14.77 -1.55 -25.63
C ARG A 407 -15.12 -3.01 -25.90
N GLU A 408 -15.64 -3.33 -27.08
CA GLU A 408 -16.04 -4.68 -27.45
C GLU A 408 -14.83 -5.62 -27.63
N CYS A 409 -13.73 -5.11 -28.18
CA CYS A 409 -12.46 -5.84 -28.21
C CYS A 409 -11.90 -6.09 -26.81
N ALA A 410 -11.88 -5.08 -25.93
CA ALA A 410 -11.41 -5.22 -24.55
C ALA A 410 -12.24 -6.22 -23.72
N LYS A 411 -13.57 -6.27 -23.92
CA LYS A 411 -14.43 -7.32 -23.32
C LYS A 411 -14.02 -8.72 -23.79
N ARG A 412 -13.81 -8.90 -25.11
CA ARG A 412 -13.47 -10.19 -25.71
C ARG A 412 -12.10 -10.69 -25.22
N GLU A 413 -11.11 -9.80 -25.17
CA GLU A 413 -9.78 -10.08 -24.63
C GLU A 413 -9.83 -10.44 -23.14
N ALA A 414 -10.68 -9.77 -22.34
CA ALA A 414 -10.91 -10.10 -20.94
C ALA A 414 -11.58 -11.47 -20.75
N SER A 415 -12.57 -11.83 -21.58
CA SER A 415 -13.19 -13.17 -21.56
C SER A 415 -12.16 -14.25 -21.87
N GLN A 416 -11.38 -14.08 -22.94
CA GLN A 416 -10.33 -15.01 -23.35
C GLN A 416 -9.24 -15.18 -22.26
N ARG A 417 -8.84 -14.10 -21.56
CA ARG A 417 -7.94 -14.22 -20.40
C ARG A 417 -8.56 -15.02 -19.27
N ASN A 418 -9.81 -14.76 -18.91
CA ASN A 418 -10.52 -15.45 -17.85
C ASN A 418 -10.73 -16.95 -18.18
N GLU A 419 -11.07 -17.28 -19.42
CA GLU A 419 -11.18 -18.66 -19.92
C GLU A 419 -9.83 -19.39 -19.88
N ALA A 420 -8.74 -18.72 -20.30
CA ALA A 420 -7.39 -19.26 -20.22
C ALA A 420 -6.90 -19.45 -18.78
N GLU A 421 -7.23 -18.54 -17.86
CA GLU A 421 -6.91 -18.64 -16.44
C GLU A 421 -7.67 -19.79 -15.76
N ILE A 422 -8.98 -19.93 -16.04
CA ILE A 422 -9.79 -21.06 -15.55
C ILE A 422 -9.23 -22.40 -16.08
N LYS A 423 -8.86 -22.46 -17.37
CA LYS A 423 -8.25 -23.67 -17.93
C LYS A 423 -6.89 -23.97 -17.28
N ALA A 424 -6.00 -22.99 -17.17
CA ALA A 424 -4.70 -23.18 -16.54
C ALA A 424 -4.82 -23.61 -15.07
N MET A 425 -5.82 -23.11 -14.35
CA MET A 425 -6.13 -23.51 -12.97
C MET A 425 -6.67 -24.95 -12.89
N HIS A 426 -7.52 -25.37 -13.85
CA HIS A 426 -7.98 -26.75 -13.96
C HIS A 426 -6.82 -27.71 -14.25
N ASP A 427 -6.00 -27.40 -15.26
CA ASP A 427 -4.87 -28.22 -15.69
C ASP A 427 -3.79 -28.30 -14.59
N ALA A 428 -3.56 -27.22 -13.84
CA ALA A 428 -2.70 -27.22 -12.66
C ALA A 428 -3.26 -28.08 -11.50
N LYS A 429 -4.59 -28.12 -11.33
CA LYS A 429 -5.25 -28.91 -10.28
C LYS A 429 -5.27 -30.41 -10.59
N GLU A 430 -5.53 -30.79 -11.83
CA GLU A 430 -5.36 -32.19 -12.27
C GLU A 430 -3.87 -32.59 -12.20
N LYS A 431 -2.94 -31.70 -12.55
CA LYS A 431 -1.51 -31.95 -12.31
C LYS A 431 -1.18 -32.16 -10.83
N GLU A 432 -1.63 -31.31 -9.90
CA GLU A 432 -1.39 -31.48 -8.45
C GLU A 432 -1.99 -32.82 -7.94
N LYS A 433 -3.12 -33.24 -8.51
CA LYS A 433 -3.79 -34.51 -8.21
C LYS A 433 -3.03 -35.72 -8.75
N LEU A 434 -2.46 -35.65 -9.96
CA LEU A 434 -1.53 -36.68 -10.46
C LEU A 434 -0.23 -36.71 -9.64
N GLU A 435 0.36 -35.56 -9.32
CA GLU A 435 1.56 -35.48 -8.48
C GLU A 435 1.31 -36.08 -7.09
N LYS A 436 0.14 -35.84 -6.47
CA LYS A 436 -0.25 -36.51 -5.21
C LYS A 436 -0.50 -38.01 -5.36
N ALA A 437 -1.03 -38.47 -6.48
CA ALA A 437 -1.21 -39.90 -6.75
C ALA A 437 0.14 -40.62 -6.95
N ILE A 438 1.13 -39.95 -7.56
CA ILE A 438 2.48 -40.47 -7.77
C ILE A 438 3.32 -40.39 -6.47
N ALA A 439 3.18 -39.32 -5.69
CA ALA A 439 3.91 -39.13 -4.44
C ALA A 439 3.37 -39.96 -3.26
N GLY A 440 2.29 -40.74 -3.46
CA GLY A 440 1.61 -41.48 -2.39
C GLY A 440 2.37 -42.68 -1.78
N SER A 441 3.56 -43.03 -2.29
CA SER A 441 4.29 -44.23 -1.86
C SER A 441 5.81 -44.17 -2.07
N VAL A 442 6.47 -43.03 -1.84
CA VAL A 442 7.94 -42.94 -1.85
C VAL A 442 8.44 -42.17 -0.62
N GLN A 443 9.01 -42.88 0.37
CA GLN A 443 9.82 -42.27 1.43
C GLN A 443 11.14 -41.78 0.81
N GLN A 444 11.32 -40.45 0.74
CA GLN A 444 12.50 -39.80 0.15
C GLN A 444 13.59 -39.49 1.21
N TYR A 445 13.67 -40.30 2.27
CA TYR A 445 14.68 -40.21 3.33
C TYR A 445 15.14 -41.62 3.71
N GLN A 446 16.38 -41.76 4.18
CA GLN A 446 16.84 -43.03 4.74
C GLN A 446 16.17 -43.25 6.10
N GLU A 447 15.46 -44.36 6.24
CA GLU A 447 14.99 -44.83 7.54
C GLU A 447 16.16 -45.50 8.27
N ILE A 448 16.48 -45.02 9.47
CA ILE A 448 17.64 -45.45 10.27
C ILE A 448 17.10 -46.15 11.52
N THR A 449 17.65 -47.31 11.85
CA THR A 449 17.16 -48.11 12.99
C THR A 449 17.46 -47.43 14.32
N TRP A 450 16.65 -47.73 15.33
CA TRP A 450 16.88 -47.23 16.68
C TRP A 450 18.19 -47.76 17.26
N GLU A 451 18.51 -49.01 16.94
CA GLU A 451 19.72 -49.73 17.35
C GLU A 451 20.99 -49.06 16.81
N GLU A 452 20.99 -48.62 15.55
CA GLU A 452 22.08 -47.85 14.95
C GLU A 452 22.26 -46.48 15.63
N ILE A 453 21.17 -45.78 15.94
CA ILE A 453 21.22 -44.48 16.66
C ILE A 453 21.75 -44.67 18.09
N VAL A 454 21.26 -45.68 18.82
CA VAL A 454 21.73 -46.02 20.17
C VAL A 454 23.22 -46.40 20.15
N SER A 455 23.65 -47.22 19.19
CA SER A 455 25.06 -47.61 19.06
C SER A 455 25.94 -46.41 18.71
N GLY A 456 25.57 -45.63 17.69
CA GLY A 456 26.35 -44.49 17.21
C GLY A 456 26.39 -43.29 18.16
N THR A 457 25.47 -43.19 19.14
CA THR A 457 25.48 -42.17 20.22
C THR A 457 26.03 -42.69 21.55
N LEU A 458 26.59 -43.91 21.59
CA LEU A 458 27.04 -44.58 22.83
C LEU A 458 25.96 -44.58 23.92
N SER A 459 24.74 -44.99 23.55
CA SER A 459 23.54 -44.98 24.39
C SER A 459 23.17 -43.59 24.91
N PHE A 460 23.25 -42.57 24.03
CA PHE A 460 23.02 -41.16 24.34
C PHE A 460 23.93 -40.60 25.45
N SER A 461 25.23 -40.90 25.38
CA SER A 461 26.21 -40.37 26.31
C SER A 461 26.19 -38.84 26.35
N GLU A 462 26.18 -38.26 27.56
CA GLU A 462 26.26 -36.81 27.78
C GLU A 462 27.56 -36.21 27.23
N GLU A 463 28.63 -37.01 27.07
CA GLU A 463 29.89 -36.58 26.42
C GLU A 463 29.73 -36.28 24.92
N LEU A 464 28.71 -36.88 24.29
CA LEU A 464 28.39 -36.68 22.87
C LEU A 464 27.27 -35.64 22.67
N LYS A 465 26.74 -35.06 23.74
CA LYS A 465 25.66 -34.07 23.68
C LYS A 465 26.17 -32.74 23.10
N ILE A 466 25.59 -32.32 21.98
CA ILE A 466 25.92 -31.05 21.31
C ILE A 466 25.12 -29.91 21.95
N GLY A 467 23.87 -30.14 22.29
CA GLY A 467 23.01 -29.13 22.91
C GLY A 467 21.61 -29.65 23.24
N MET A 468 20.84 -28.83 23.96
CA MET A 468 19.45 -29.10 24.35
C MET A 468 18.64 -27.83 24.13
N GLY A 469 17.52 -27.95 23.39
CA GLY A 469 16.59 -26.86 23.12
C GLY A 469 15.16 -27.25 23.42
N ALA A 470 14.21 -26.32 23.23
CA ALA A 470 12.79 -26.52 23.55
C ALA A 470 12.11 -27.64 22.74
N TYR A 471 12.72 -28.10 21.65
CA TYR A 471 12.19 -29.15 20.77
C TYR A 471 12.87 -30.51 20.97
N GLY A 472 13.99 -30.59 21.69
CA GLY A 472 14.76 -31.83 21.80
C GLY A 472 16.22 -31.67 22.23
N THR A 473 16.91 -32.79 22.37
CA THR A 473 18.36 -32.86 22.63
C THR A 473 19.08 -33.32 21.36
N VAL A 474 20.19 -32.65 21.02
CA VAL A 474 21.01 -33.01 19.86
C VAL A 474 22.29 -33.70 20.33
N TYR A 475 22.53 -34.90 19.81
CA TYR A 475 23.74 -35.70 20.08
C TYR A 475 24.59 -35.84 18.83
N LYS A 476 25.91 -35.81 19.00
CA LYS A 476 26.88 -36.26 18.01
C LYS A 476 26.78 -37.78 17.89
N CYS A 477 26.75 -38.27 16.67
CA CYS A 477 26.59 -39.68 16.37
C CYS A 477 27.62 -40.12 15.32
N ASN A 478 27.94 -41.41 15.27
CA ASN A 478 28.80 -42.01 14.25
C ASN A 478 28.06 -43.16 13.57
N LEU A 479 27.53 -42.90 12.38
CA LEU A 479 26.73 -43.86 11.59
C LEU A 479 27.51 -44.25 10.34
N HIS A 480 27.78 -45.54 10.16
CA HIS A 480 28.54 -46.08 9.03
C HIS A 480 29.87 -45.32 8.77
N HIS A 481 30.62 -45.04 9.83
CA HIS A 481 31.87 -44.23 9.85
C HIS A 481 31.71 -42.73 9.48
N THR A 482 30.48 -42.24 9.28
CA THR A 482 30.16 -40.84 9.05
C THR A 482 29.76 -40.17 10.37
N THR A 483 30.37 -39.03 10.70
CA THR A 483 29.96 -38.23 11.87
C THR A 483 28.70 -37.43 11.52
N THR A 484 27.64 -37.63 12.30
CA THR A 484 26.31 -37.04 12.11
C THR A 484 25.82 -36.34 13.40
N ALA A 485 24.72 -35.60 13.31
CA ALA A 485 24.02 -35.02 14.45
C ALA A 485 22.58 -35.56 14.52
N VAL A 486 22.19 -36.13 15.65
CA VAL A 486 20.86 -36.72 15.88
C VAL A 486 20.06 -35.82 16.82
N LYS A 487 18.98 -35.21 16.30
CA LYS A 487 17.99 -34.43 17.06
C LYS A 487 16.92 -35.39 17.59
N VAL A 488 16.91 -35.64 18.90
CA VAL A 488 15.96 -36.51 19.61
C VAL A 488 14.90 -35.63 20.29
N LEU A 489 13.63 -35.76 19.88
CA LEU A 489 12.54 -34.97 20.46
C LEU A 489 12.19 -35.42 21.90
N HIS A 490 11.73 -34.49 22.75
CA HIS A 490 11.57 -34.77 24.19
C HIS A 490 10.32 -35.57 24.57
N SER A 491 9.22 -35.51 23.82
CA SER A 491 7.99 -36.27 24.13
C SER A 491 7.53 -37.22 23.02
N LYS A 492 6.59 -38.12 23.36
CA LYS A 492 5.88 -38.96 22.38
C LYS A 492 4.87 -38.17 21.54
N GLU A 493 4.43 -37.01 22.02
CA GLU A 493 3.49 -36.14 21.31
C GLU A 493 4.21 -35.33 20.22
N ASP A 494 5.48 -34.94 20.47
CA ASP A 494 6.31 -34.21 19.51
C ASP A 494 6.61 -35.01 18.24
N LYS A 495 6.64 -36.35 18.31
CA LYS A 495 6.79 -37.26 17.15
C LYS A 495 5.65 -37.11 16.14
N ASN A 496 4.45 -36.83 16.66
CA ASN A 496 3.25 -36.54 15.87
C ASN A 496 3.02 -35.03 15.74
N SER A 497 3.97 -34.19 16.15
CA SER A 497 3.87 -32.74 15.95
C SER A 497 3.85 -32.42 14.46
N LYS A 498 3.12 -31.36 14.12
CA LYS A 498 3.15 -30.79 12.77
C LYS A 498 4.55 -30.31 12.40
N GLN A 499 5.37 -29.91 13.38
CA GLN A 499 6.73 -29.42 13.16
C GLN A 499 7.67 -30.54 12.71
N PHE A 500 7.68 -31.70 13.39
CA PHE A 500 8.49 -32.87 12.99
C PHE A 500 8.09 -33.37 11.60
N GLN A 501 6.79 -33.57 11.36
CA GLN A 501 6.28 -34.04 10.07
C GLN A 501 6.58 -33.03 8.95
N GLN A 502 6.54 -31.73 9.23
CA GLN A 502 6.84 -30.67 8.26
C GLN A 502 8.35 -30.49 8.01
N GLU A 503 9.20 -30.67 9.02
CA GLU A 503 10.66 -30.72 8.86
C GLU A 503 11.07 -31.92 7.99
N LEU A 504 10.49 -33.09 8.27
CA LEU A 504 10.68 -34.32 7.48
C LEU A 504 10.16 -34.18 6.04
N GLU A 505 8.95 -33.62 5.84
CA GLU A 505 8.37 -33.43 4.50
C GLU A 505 9.17 -32.42 3.67
N ILE A 506 9.67 -31.33 4.28
CA ILE A 506 10.43 -30.31 3.57
C ILE A 506 11.83 -30.83 3.23
N LEU A 507 12.61 -31.30 4.22
CA LEU A 507 14.02 -31.63 4.01
C LEU A 507 14.25 -32.90 3.17
N SER A 508 13.31 -33.84 3.14
CA SER A 508 13.39 -34.97 2.20
C SER A 508 13.20 -34.57 0.73
N LYS A 509 12.59 -33.41 0.47
CA LYS A 509 12.25 -32.92 -0.89
C LYS A 509 13.18 -31.84 -1.42
N ILE A 510 13.90 -31.11 -0.55
CA ILE A 510 14.73 -29.97 -0.94
C ILE A 510 16.21 -30.17 -0.56
N HIS A 511 17.10 -29.85 -1.50
CA HIS A 511 18.55 -29.95 -1.32
C HIS A 511 19.22 -28.68 -1.86
N HIS A 512 20.05 -28.03 -1.03
CA HIS A 512 20.82 -26.83 -1.39
C HIS A 512 22.10 -26.77 -0.54
N PRO A 513 23.25 -26.28 -1.07
CA PRO A 513 24.52 -26.29 -0.33
C PRO A 513 24.51 -25.54 1.01
N HIS A 514 23.60 -24.58 1.19
CA HIS A 514 23.45 -23.74 2.38
C HIS A 514 22.13 -23.98 3.14
N LEU A 515 21.52 -25.16 2.94
CA LEU A 515 20.51 -25.72 3.84
C LEU A 515 21.09 -26.97 4.53
N LEU A 516 20.69 -27.20 5.78
CA LEU A 516 21.13 -28.35 6.56
C LEU A 516 20.53 -29.64 6.00
N ILE A 517 21.39 -30.57 5.60
CA ILE A 517 20.96 -31.82 4.94
C ILE A 517 20.47 -32.81 6.01
N LEU A 518 19.22 -33.25 5.85
CA LEU A 518 18.67 -34.41 6.54
C LEU A 518 19.21 -35.68 5.84
N LEU A 519 20.01 -36.46 6.55
CA LEU A 519 20.55 -37.74 6.06
C LEU A 519 19.55 -38.88 6.24
N GLY A 520 18.72 -38.82 7.29
CA GLY A 520 17.69 -39.81 7.55
C GLY A 520 16.87 -39.52 8.80
N ALA A 521 15.98 -40.44 9.15
CA ALA A 521 15.09 -40.33 10.31
C ALA A 521 14.78 -41.69 10.94
N CYS A 522 14.38 -41.68 12.21
CA CYS A 522 13.72 -42.80 12.87
C CYS A 522 12.37 -42.29 13.42
N PRO A 523 11.26 -42.39 12.64
CA PRO A 523 9.98 -41.77 12.97
C PRO A 523 9.37 -42.28 14.28
N ASP A 524 9.35 -43.60 14.49
CA ASP A 524 8.86 -44.25 15.72
C ASP A 524 9.56 -43.73 16.98
N HIS A 525 10.83 -43.35 16.85
CA HIS A 525 11.64 -42.84 17.94
C HIS A 525 11.72 -41.31 17.99
N GLY A 526 11.15 -40.59 17.02
CA GLY A 526 11.16 -39.13 16.98
C GLY A 526 12.57 -38.57 16.81
N CYS A 527 13.38 -39.20 15.97
CA CYS A 527 14.76 -38.81 15.72
C CYS A 527 14.96 -38.33 14.28
N LEU A 528 15.63 -37.20 14.11
CA LEU A 528 16.08 -36.68 12.81
C LEU A 528 17.61 -36.67 12.78
N VAL A 529 18.20 -37.17 11.70
CA VAL A 529 19.65 -37.37 11.54
C VAL A 529 20.17 -36.43 10.46
N TYR A 530 21.11 -35.56 10.83
CA TYR A 530 21.69 -34.52 9.99
C TYR A 530 23.20 -34.70 9.82
N GLU A 531 23.78 -33.99 8.85
CA GLU A 531 25.21 -33.76 8.80
C GLU A 531 25.75 -33.06 10.08
N TYR A 532 26.99 -33.35 10.48
CA TYR A 532 27.59 -32.77 11.68
C TYR A 532 28.30 -31.44 11.42
N MET A 533 27.76 -30.37 11.99
CA MET A 533 28.25 -29.00 11.82
C MET A 533 29.27 -28.65 12.93
N LYS A 534 30.56 -28.92 12.65
CA LYS A 534 31.66 -28.89 13.63
C LYS A 534 31.81 -27.58 14.42
N ASN A 535 31.49 -26.42 13.83
CA ASN A 535 31.66 -25.12 14.48
C ASN A 535 30.40 -24.65 15.26
N GLY A 536 29.37 -25.48 15.41
CA GLY A 536 28.16 -25.12 16.18
C GLY A 536 27.28 -24.11 15.46
N SER A 537 26.56 -23.28 16.22
CA SER A 537 25.72 -22.21 15.63
C SER A 537 26.50 -20.92 15.40
N LEU A 538 25.98 -20.06 14.53
CA LEU A 538 26.47 -18.70 14.34
C LEU A 538 26.27 -17.84 15.60
N GLU A 539 25.27 -18.14 16.43
CA GLU A 539 25.07 -17.47 17.73
C GLU A 539 26.24 -17.75 18.68
N ASP A 540 26.58 -19.03 18.88
CA ASP A 540 27.70 -19.46 19.73
C ASP A 540 29.03 -18.83 19.26
N ARG A 541 29.23 -18.75 17.95
CA ARG A 541 30.47 -18.28 17.34
C ARG A 541 30.61 -16.76 17.28
N LEU A 542 29.49 -16.02 17.20
CA LEU A 542 29.50 -14.55 17.41
C LEU A 542 29.68 -14.20 18.89
N GLN A 543 29.05 -14.95 19.81
CA GLN A 543 29.24 -14.80 21.26
C GLN A 543 30.60 -15.34 21.76
N ARG A 544 31.38 -16.00 20.90
CA ARG A 544 32.69 -16.63 21.21
C ARG A 544 32.63 -17.62 22.38
N VAL A 545 31.51 -18.37 22.47
CA VAL A 545 31.31 -19.46 23.44
C VAL A 545 32.48 -20.44 23.40
N ASN A 546 32.86 -20.96 24.57
CA ASN A 546 34.05 -21.81 24.78
C ASN A 546 35.38 -21.17 24.33
N ASN A 547 35.49 -19.84 24.41
CA ASN A 547 36.66 -19.04 23.99
C ASN A 547 37.06 -19.29 22.53
N THR A 548 36.08 -19.58 21.66
CA THR A 548 36.34 -19.84 20.24
C THR A 548 36.77 -18.56 19.51
N PRO A 549 37.73 -18.63 18.56
CA PRO A 549 38.32 -17.45 17.94
C PRO A 549 37.27 -16.62 17.15
N PRO A 550 37.45 -15.30 16.99
CA PRO A 550 36.51 -14.48 16.22
C PRO A 550 36.41 -14.97 14.77
N ILE A 551 35.21 -14.88 14.17
CA ILE A 551 35.03 -15.11 12.73
C ILE A 551 35.62 -13.89 11.99
N PRO A 552 36.57 -14.04 11.04
CA PRO A 552 37.09 -12.92 10.25
C PRO A 552 36.01 -12.26 9.38
N TRP A 553 36.11 -10.95 9.12
CA TRP A 553 35.10 -10.21 8.36
C TRP A 553 34.76 -10.81 6.99
N PHE A 554 35.76 -11.39 6.30
CA PHE A 554 35.57 -11.98 4.97
C PHE A 554 34.71 -13.25 5.01
N GLU A 555 34.82 -14.08 6.04
CA GLU A 555 33.89 -15.19 6.25
C GLU A 555 32.49 -14.67 6.60
N ARG A 556 32.35 -13.55 7.33
CA ARG A 556 31.04 -12.97 7.64
C ARG A 556 30.31 -12.45 6.40
N TYR A 557 31.02 -11.80 5.48
CA TYR A 557 30.49 -11.40 4.16
C TYR A 557 30.02 -12.63 3.35
N ARG A 558 30.81 -13.70 3.38
CA ARG A 558 30.48 -14.97 2.72
C ARG A 558 29.24 -15.62 3.35
N ILE A 559 29.19 -15.75 4.67
CA ILE A 559 28.03 -16.29 5.42
C ILE A 559 26.75 -15.51 5.08
N ALA A 560 26.80 -14.17 5.01
CA ALA A 560 25.66 -13.37 4.59
C ALA A 560 25.15 -13.74 3.17
N TRP A 561 26.06 -13.91 2.21
CA TRP A 561 25.70 -14.38 0.86
C TRP A 561 25.13 -15.81 0.85
N GLU A 562 25.73 -16.72 1.62
CA GLU A 562 25.32 -18.13 1.70
C GLU A 562 23.89 -18.27 2.24
N ILE A 563 23.57 -17.55 3.32
CA ILE A 563 22.20 -17.45 3.88
C ILE A 563 21.24 -16.85 2.86
N ALA A 564 21.60 -15.75 2.19
CA ALA A 564 20.74 -15.12 1.18
C ALA A 564 20.45 -16.07 -0.01
N SER A 565 21.44 -16.86 -0.44
CA SER A 565 21.30 -17.88 -1.48
C SER A 565 20.29 -18.96 -1.09
N ALA A 566 20.35 -19.46 0.15
CA ALA A 566 19.39 -20.43 0.67
C ALA A 566 17.97 -19.86 0.80
N LEU A 567 17.82 -18.63 1.31
CA LEU A 567 16.51 -17.97 1.40
C LEU A 567 15.88 -17.76 0.02
N VAL A 568 16.64 -17.28 -0.96
CA VAL A 568 16.15 -17.10 -2.34
C VAL A 568 15.72 -18.43 -2.96
N PHE A 569 16.41 -19.53 -2.65
CA PHE A 569 16.00 -20.88 -3.08
C PHE A 569 14.69 -21.34 -2.43
N LEU A 570 14.54 -21.19 -1.11
CA LEU A 570 13.29 -21.48 -0.38
C LEU A 570 12.11 -20.65 -0.92
N HIS A 571 12.32 -19.35 -1.13
CA HIS A 571 11.30 -18.43 -1.63
C HIS A 571 10.94 -18.66 -3.11
N SER A 572 11.87 -19.18 -3.91
CA SER A 572 11.66 -19.52 -5.33
C SER A 572 11.10 -20.93 -5.56
N SER A 573 10.93 -21.72 -4.50
CA SER A 573 10.47 -23.12 -4.58
C SER A 573 9.05 -23.24 -5.15
N LYS A 574 8.80 -24.33 -5.88
CA LYS A 574 7.54 -24.62 -6.57
C LYS A 574 7.01 -26.00 -6.15
N PRO A 575 5.68 -26.21 -6.10
CA PRO A 575 4.62 -25.30 -6.53
C PRO A 575 4.31 -24.14 -5.56
N LYS A 576 4.88 -24.14 -4.35
CA LYS A 576 4.57 -23.17 -3.28
C LYS A 576 5.87 -22.63 -2.66
N PRO A 577 6.04 -21.30 -2.49
CA PRO A 577 7.16 -20.73 -1.75
C PRO A 577 7.21 -21.26 -0.32
N ILE A 578 8.42 -21.61 0.14
CA ILE A 578 8.69 -22.02 1.52
C ILE A 578 9.21 -20.80 2.28
N ILE A 579 8.51 -20.36 3.32
CA ILE A 579 8.97 -19.28 4.22
C ILE A 579 9.51 -19.92 5.50
N HIS A 580 10.69 -19.50 5.97
CA HIS A 580 11.40 -20.11 7.11
C HIS A 580 10.76 -19.80 8.47
N ARG A 581 10.24 -18.57 8.63
CA ARG A 581 9.60 -18.02 9.84
C ARG A 581 10.49 -17.77 11.06
N ASP A 582 11.35 -18.72 11.43
CA ASP A 582 12.24 -18.59 12.60
C ASP A 582 13.72 -18.59 12.20
N LEU A 583 14.07 -17.64 11.32
CA LEU A 583 15.45 -17.39 10.92
C LEU A 583 16.16 -16.58 12.01
N LYS A 584 17.25 -17.11 12.58
CA LYS A 584 18.06 -16.48 13.65
C LYS A 584 19.46 -17.09 13.67
N PRO A 585 20.48 -16.45 14.28
CA PRO A 585 21.85 -16.98 14.32
C PRO A 585 21.97 -18.39 14.92
N ALA A 586 21.15 -18.76 15.91
CA ALA A 586 21.14 -20.12 16.47
C ALA A 586 20.71 -21.21 15.46
N ASN A 587 19.90 -20.83 14.45
CA ASN A 587 19.42 -21.72 13.39
C ASN A 587 20.32 -21.67 12.13
N ILE A 588 21.43 -20.92 12.17
CA ILE A 588 22.50 -20.98 11.17
C ILE A 588 23.64 -21.81 11.76
N LEU A 589 23.89 -22.99 11.21
CA LEU A 589 24.99 -23.86 11.65
C LEU A 589 26.23 -23.68 10.76
N LEU A 590 27.41 -23.87 11.34
CA LEU A 590 28.71 -23.66 10.68
C LEU A 590 29.51 -24.95 10.59
N ASP A 591 29.96 -25.28 9.38
CA ASP A 591 30.81 -26.43 9.10
C ASP A 591 32.28 -26.14 9.49
N HIS A 592 33.18 -27.12 9.30
CA HIS A 592 34.60 -26.99 9.60
C HIS A 592 35.34 -25.84 8.86
N ASN A 593 34.83 -25.39 7.71
CA ASN A 593 35.37 -24.33 6.86
C ASN A 593 34.49 -23.06 6.87
N PHE A 594 33.69 -22.87 7.93
CA PHE A 594 32.71 -21.79 8.07
C PHE A 594 31.67 -21.71 6.94
N VAL A 595 31.43 -22.80 6.21
CA VAL A 595 30.22 -22.93 5.36
C VAL A 595 29.01 -22.88 6.28
N SER A 596 28.16 -21.89 6.06
CA SER A 596 26.89 -21.73 6.75
C SER A 596 25.78 -22.54 6.09
N LYS A 597 24.90 -23.09 6.93
CA LYS A 597 23.68 -23.80 6.53
C LYS A 597 22.51 -23.42 7.43
N ILE A 598 21.35 -23.10 6.84
CA ILE A 598 20.12 -22.85 7.59
C ILE A 598 19.51 -24.20 7.99
N GLY A 599 19.18 -24.37 9.27
CA GLY A 599 18.47 -25.53 9.82
C GLY A 599 17.23 -25.14 10.65
N ASP A 600 16.62 -26.14 11.30
CA ASP A 600 15.39 -26.00 12.10
C ASP A 600 14.17 -25.49 11.29
N VAL A 601 13.95 -26.10 10.12
CA VAL A 601 12.85 -25.72 9.21
C VAL A 601 11.47 -26.18 9.69
N GLY A 602 11.34 -26.80 10.87
CA GLY A 602 10.06 -27.28 11.42
C GLY A 602 9.01 -26.20 11.68
N LEU A 603 9.39 -24.91 11.74
CA LEU A 603 8.47 -23.77 11.77
C LEU A 603 8.15 -23.17 10.39
N SER A 604 8.74 -23.70 9.30
CA SER A 604 8.53 -23.21 7.94
C SER A 604 7.10 -23.37 7.47
N THR A 605 6.73 -22.74 6.35
CA THR A 605 5.44 -23.01 5.69
C THR A 605 5.49 -22.82 4.19
N MET A 606 5.00 -23.83 3.47
CA MET A 606 4.57 -23.74 2.08
C MET A 606 3.30 -22.89 1.99
N LEU A 607 3.34 -21.75 1.28
CA LEU A 607 2.15 -20.90 1.11
C LEU A 607 1.05 -21.63 0.32
N CYS A 608 -0.08 -21.95 0.96
CA CYS A 608 -1.24 -22.50 0.26
C CYS A 608 -2.01 -21.40 -0.49
N SER A 609 -2.05 -21.49 -1.82
CA SER A 609 -2.80 -20.57 -2.70
C SER A 609 -4.27 -20.97 -2.79
N ASP A 610 -5.01 -20.90 -1.68
CA ASP A 610 -6.46 -21.04 -1.72
C ASP A 610 -7.11 -19.85 -2.44
N VAL A 611 -7.99 -20.14 -3.40
CA VAL A 611 -8.38 -19.24 -4.51
C VAL A 611 -9.44 -18.19 -4.10
N SER A 612 -9.28 -17.59 -2.92
CA SER A 612 -10.15 -16.52 -2.39
C SER A 612 -9.37 -15.24 -2.04
N SER A 613 -8.05 -15.21 -2.25
CA SER A 613 -7.23 -14.01 -2.15
C SER A 613 -6.19 -13.93 -3.25
N LEU A 614 -6.39 -12.99 -4.19
CA LEU A 614 -5.38 -12.54 -5.17
C LEU A 614 -4.29 -11.70 -4.47
N SER A 615 -3.58 -12.34 -3.54
CA SER A 615 -2.51 -11.78 -2.72
C SER A 615 -1.75 -12.94 -2.05
N THR A 616 -0.43 -12.86 -2.04
CA THR A 616 0.49 -13.84 -1.39
C THR A 616 0.48 -13.75 0.15
N MET A 617 -0.68 -13.51 0.75
CA MET A 617 -0.88 -13.14 2.15
C MET A 617 -1.67 -14.21 2.91
N TYR A 618 -0.97 -15.20 3.47
CA TYR A 618 -1.59 -16.18 4.34
C TYR A 618 -1.98 -15.56 5.70
N LYS A 619 -3.22 -15.80 6.15
CA LYS A 619 -3.76 -15.38 7.45
C LYS A 619 -4.41 -16.60 8.11
N ASN A 620 -3.71 -17.30 9.00
CA ASN A 620 -4.30 -18.25 9.99
C ASN A 620 -3.25 -18.90 10.93
N THR A 621 -2.26 -18.13 11.39
CA THR A 621 -1.40 -18.50 12.53
C THR A 621 -1.08 -17.23 13.32
N GLY A 622 -0.95 -17.33 14.65
CA GLY A 622 -0.41 -16.22 15.46
C GLY A 622 1.04 -15.89 15.08
N PRO A 623 1.64 -14.84 15.65
CA PRO A 623 3.07 -14.58 15.54
C PRO A 623 3.84 -15.74 16.18
N VAL A 624 4.71 -16.40 15.42
CA VAL A 624 5.63 -17.44 15.89
C VAL A 624 7.01 -17.13 15.32
N GLY A 625 8.05 -17.32 16.14
CA GLY A 625 9.44 -17.00 15.84
C GLY A 625 10.13 -16.41 17.08
N THR A 626 11.43 -16.15 16.98
CA THR A 626 12.26 -15.68 18.09
C THR A 626 12.23 -14.16 18.21
N LEU A 627 12.10 -13.66 19.46
CA LEU A 627 12.04 -12.23 19.76
C LEU A 627 13.24 -11.46 19.16
N CYS A 628 13.02 -10.22 18.74
CA CYS A 628 13.91 -9.38 17.90
C CYS A 628 14.00 -9.78 16.41
N TYR A 629 13.78 -11.05 16.03
CA TYR A 629 13.83 -11.51 14.64
C TYR A 629 12.44 -11.59 13.96
N ILE A 630 11.34 -11.63 14.73
CA ILE A 630 9.98 -11.56 14.19
C ILE A 630 9.77 -10.23 13.43
N ASP A 631 9.38 -10.32 12.16
CA ASP A 631 8.93 -9.19 11.34
C ASP A 631 7.82 -8.39 12.06
N PRO A 632 8.02 -7.09 12.39
CA PRO A 632 7.06 -6.29 13.14
C PRO A 632 5.74 -6.08 12.39
N GLU A 633 5.74 -6.17 11.04
CA GLU A 633 4.51 -6.12 10.27
C GLU A 633 3.76 -7.45 10.29
N TYR A 634 4.45 -8.59 10.32
CA TYR A 634 3.84 -9.90 10.58
C TYR A 634 3.27 -9.95 12.00
N GLN A 635 4.04 -9.57 13.02
CA GLN A 635 3.60 -9.50 14.42
C GLN A 635 2.30 -8.68 14.58
N ARG A 636 2.21 -7.54 13.90
CA ARG A 636 1.04 -6.63 13.96
C ARG A 636 -0.15 -7.07 13.07
N THR A 637 0.06 -7.88 12.03
CA THR A 637 -1.01 -8.19 11.05
C THR A 637 -1.43 -9.66 10.99
N GLY A 638 -0.66 -10.59 11.55
CA GLY A 638 -0.85 -12.03 11.38
C GLY A 638 -0.63 -12.54 9.95
N VAL A 639 -0.21 -11.67 9.03
CA VAL A 639 0.13 -12.00 7.64
C VAL A 639 1.62 -12.29 7.56
N ILE A 640 2.01 -13.41 6.96
CA ILE A 640 3.42 -13.72 6.67
C ILE A 640 3.73 -13.64 5.16
N SER A 641 5.00 -13.44 4.82
CA SER A 641 5.49 -13.27 3.44
C SER A 641 7.00 -13.58 3.35
N PRO A 642 7.58 -13.80 2.15
CA PRO A 642 9.04 -13.86 1.96
C PRO A 642 9.81 -12.64 2.55
N LYS A 643 9.18 -11.45 2.50
CA LYS A 643 9.67 -10.21 3.11
C LYS A 643 9.76 -10.26 4.65
N SER A 644 9.22 -11.29 5.30
CA SER A 644 9.30 -11.51 6.74
C SER A 644 10.62 -12.20 7.12
N ASP A 645 11.05 -13.22 6.38
CA ASP A 645 12.41 -13.79 6.53
C ASP A 645 13.48 -12.74 6.16
N ALA A 646 13.20 -11.86 5.19
CA ALA A 646 14.10 -10.77 4.81
C ALA A 646 14.39 -9.79 5.96
N TYR A 647 13.44 -9.57 6.87
CA TYR A 647 13.65 -8.74 8.08
C TYR A 647 14.60 -9.43 9.06
N ALA A 648 14.36 -10.71 9.35
CA ALA A 648 15.22 -11.52 10.20
C ALA A 648 16.65 -11.60 9.63
N PHE A 649 16.79 -11.74 8.31
CA PHE A 649 18.08 -11.72 7.62
C PHE A 649 18.79 -10.35 7.74
N GLY A 650 18.04 -9.24 7.68
CA GLY A 650 18.57 -7.91 7.97
C GLY A 650 19.19 -7.83 9.37
N MET A 651 18.49 -8.31 10.40
CA MET A 651 19.02 -8.38 11.77
C MET A 651 20.30 -9.22 11.85
N ILE A 652 20.36 -10.37 11.15
CA ILE A 652 21.55 -11.22 11.09
C ILE A 652 22.74 -10.50 10.43
N ILE A 653 22.53 -9.72 9.37
CA ILE A 653 23.58 -8.87 8.78
C ILE A 653 24.15 -7.90 9.83
N LEU A 654 23.29 -7.21 10.59
CA LEU A 654 23.74 -6.25 11.61
C LEU A 654 24.53 -6.94 12.74
N GLN A 655 24.17 -8.16 13.11
CA GLN A 655 24.93 -8.95 14.09
C GLN A 655 26.24 -9.50 13.54
N LEU A 656 26.31 -9.88 12.26
CA LEU A 656 27.56 -10.25 11.60
C LEU A 656 28.56 -9.08 11.63
N LEU A 657 28.10 -7.85 11.36
CA LEU A 657 28.93 -6.65 11.41
C LEU A 657 29.44 -6.30 12.81
N THR A 658 28.61 -6.46 13.84
CA THR A 658 28.85 -5.88 15.17
C THR A 658 29.18 -6.88 16.28
N ALA A 659 28.88 -8.17 16.08
CA ALA A 659 28.83 -9.22 17.13
C ALA A 659 27.97 -8.88 18.37
N LYS A 660 27.09 -7.86 18.28
CA LYS A 660 26.27 -7.40 19.41
C LYS A 660 24.91 -8.14 19.49
N PRO A 661 24.25 -8.16 20.66
CA PRO A 661 22.89 -8.69 20.79
C PRO A 661 21.90 -7.95 19.87
N ALA A 662 20.88 -8.64 19.36
CA ALA A 662 19.91 -8.09 18.41
C ALA A 662 19.01 -6.97 18.99
N ILE A 663 18.97 -6.79 20.31
CA ILE A 663 18.08 -5.81 20.96
C ILE A 663 18.51 -4.37 20.64
N ALA A 664 17.57 -3.56 20.12
CA ALA A 664 17.79 -2.20 19.62
C ALA A 664 18.86 -2.04 18.50
N LEU A 665 19.44 -3.13 17.99
CA LEU A 665 20.63 -3.10 17.14
C LEU A 665 20.45 -2.33 15.82
N ALA A 666 19.26 -2.40 15.21
CA ALA A 666 18.95 -1.63 14.01
C ALA A 666 19.05 -0.11 14.24
N HIS A 667 18.52 0.39 15.37
CA HIS A 667 18.59 1.80 15.72
C HIS A 667 20.02 2.24 16.09
N VAL A 668 20.79 1.39 16.79
CA VAL A 668 22.20 1.67 17.10
C VAL A 668 23.04 1.75 15.81
N MET A 669 22.78 0.89 14.83
CA MET A 669 23.42 0.95 13.50
C MET A 669 22.99 2.20 12.72
N GLU A 670 21.70 2.55 12.74
CA GLU A 670 21.15 3.74 12.09
C GLU A 670 21.79 5.03 12.61
N THR A 671 21.80 5.26 13.92
CA THR A 671 22.42 6.44 14.53
C THR A 671 23.93 6.50 14.27
N ALA A 672 24.66 5.39 14.40
CA ALA A 672 26.10 5.37 14.10
C ALA A 672 26.42 5.59 12.60
N MET A 673 25.49 5.26 11.70
CA MET A 673 25.60 5.60 10.27
C MET A 673 25.30 7.08 9.99
N GLU A 674 24.32 7.68 10.68
CA GLU A 674 23.99 9.11 10.56
C GLU A 674 25.08 10.02 11.13
N GLU A 675 25.66 9.66 12.28
CA GLU A 675 26.74 10.41 12.93
C GLU A 675 28.14 10.14 12.36
N GLY A 676 28.31 9.05 11.60
CA GLY A 676 29.60 8.63 11.02
C GLY A 676 30.43 7.69 11.90
N HIS A 677 29.98 7.38 13.12
CA HIS A 677 30.63 6.50 14.11
C HIS A 677 30.59 4.98 13.77
N LEU A 678 30.37 4.58 12.51
CA LEU A 678 30.28 3.17 12.09
C LEU A 678 31.46 2.31 12.60
N VAL A 679 32.68 2.83 12.56
CA VAL A 679 33.90 2.09 12.96
C VAL A 679 33.84 1.64 14.43
N GLU A 680 33.20 2.42 15.30
CA GLU A 680 33.09 2.15 16.75
C GLU A 680 32.06 1.06 17.07
N ILE A 681 31.13 0.79 16.15
CA ILE A 681 30.10 -0.23 16.36
C ILE A 681 30.43 -1.60 15.78
N LEU A 682 31.38 -1.68 14.83
CA LEU A 682 31.88 -2.92 14.24
C LEU A 682 32.66 -3.78 15.25
N ASP A 683 32.72 -5.09 15.02
CA ASP A 683 33.53 -6.01 15.83
C ASP A 683 35.02 -5.90 15.45
N SER A 684 35.82 -5.24 16.27
CA SER A 684 37.28 -5.07 16.08
C SER A 684 38.02 -6.40 15.92
N GLU A 685 37.54 -7.43 16.61
CA GLU A 685 38.15 -8.77 16.60
C GLU A 685 37.95 -9.51 15.26
N ALA A 686 37.08 -9.00 14.37
CA ALA A 686 36.92 -9.54 13.02
C ALA A 686 38.05 -9.13 12.06
N GLY A 687 38.96 -8.26 12.50
CA GLY A 687 40.08 -7.71 11.73
C GLY A 687 39.72 -6.45 10.95
N ASN A 688 40.61 -6.04 10.04
CA ASN A 688 40.51 -4.77 9.30
C ASN A 688 39.36 -4.80 8.27
N TRP A 689 38.19 -4.28 8.65
CA TRP A 689 37.01 -4.15 7.80
C TRP A 689 37.24 -3.21 6.60
N PRO A 690 36.86 -3.60 5.37
CA PRO A 690 36.88 -2.69 4.22
C PRO A 690 35.68 -1.73 4.35
N LEU A 691 35.96 -0.50 4.79
CA LEU A 691 34.91 0.40 5.31
C LEU A 691 33.81 0.75 4.32
N GLU A 692 34.10 0.87 3.02
CA GLU A 692 33.10 1.28 2.03
C GLU A 692 32.14 0.14 1.69
N GLU A 693 32.66 -1.06 1.43
CA GLU A 693 31.89 -2.30 1.36
C GLU A 693 31.11 -2.59 2.65
N THR A 694 31.67 -2.19 3.81
CA THR A 694 31.01 -2.40 5.12
C THR A 694 29.82 -1.45 5.29
N LYS A 695 29.91 -0.19 4.83
CA LYS A 695 28.76 0.72 4.73
C LYS A 695 27.68 0.15 3.81
N GLU A 696 28.04 -0.38 2.63
CA GLU A 696 27.06 -1.00 1.74
C GLU A 696 26.32 -2.15 2.44
N LEU A 697 27.05 -3.03 3.13
CA LEU A 697 26.44 -4.14 3.87
C LEU A 697 25.57 -3.65 5.06
N ALA A 698 25.98 -2.60 5.77
CA ALA A 698 25.20 -1.99 6.84
C ALA A 698 23.89 -1.39 6.31
N ILE A 699 23.94 -0.60 5.23
CA ILE A 699 22.78 0.00 4.56
C ILE A 699 21.84 -1.09 4.03
N LEU A 700 22.38 -2.19 3.50
CA LEU A 700 21.60 -3.33 3.02
C LEU A 700 20.88 -4.04 4.18
N GLY A 701 21.57 -4.23 5.32
CA GLY A 701 20.98 -4.75 6.55
C GLY A 701 19.85 -3.87 7.08
N LEU A 702 20.09 -2.56 7.22
CA LEU A 702 19.09 -1.57 7.63
C LEU A 702 17.86 -1.58 6.70
N SER A 703 18.08 -1.57 5.39
CA SER A 703 17.02 -1.65 4.37
C SER A 703 16.19 -2.93 4.49
N CYS A 704 16.81 -4.06 4.85
CA CYS A 704 16.11 -5.30 5.15
C CYS A 704 15.29 -5.22 6.46
N THR A 705 15.76 -4.50 7.48
CA THR A 705 15.05 -4.30 8.76
C THR A 705 13.89 -3.29 8.72
N GLU A 706 13.57 -2.71 7.56
CA GLU A 706 12.51 -1.69 7.41
C GLU A 706 11.16 -2.09 8.04
N MET A 707 10.46 -1.13 8.64
CA MET A 707 9.25 -1.36 9.43
C MET A 707 8.01 -1.68 8.58
N ARG A 708 8.09 -1.50 7.26
CA ARG A 708 7.00 -1.79 6.29
C ARG A 708 7.53 -2.73 5.22
N ARG A 709 6.87 -3.87 5.01
CA ARG A 709 7.30 -4.93 4.04
C ARG A 709 7.49 -4.46 2.61
N LYS A 710 6.80 -3.38 2.22
CA LYS A 710 6.86 -2.78 0.88
C LYS A 710 8.13 -1.97 0.60
N ASP A 711 8.87 -1.58 1.64
CA ASP A 711 10.10 -0.78 1.51
C ASP A 711 11.36 -1.66 1.57
N ARG A 712 11.25 -2.84 2.18
CA ARG A 712 12.33 -3.84 2.20
C ARG A 712 12.71 -4.25 0.77
N PRO A 713 14.02 -4.32 0.45
CA PRO A 713 14.51 -4.73 -0.87
C PRO A 713 14.12 -6.18 -1.18
N ASP A 714 14.16 -6.58 -2.45
CA ASP A 714 13.94 -7.98 -2.80
C ASP A 714 15.19 -8.83 -2.61
N LEU A 715 15.04 -9.99 -1.96
CA LEU A 715 16.16 -10.86 -1.64
C LEU A 715 16.85 -11.37 -2.91
N LYS A 716 16.09 -11.67 -3.96
CA LYS A 716 16.62 -12.20 -5.21
C LYS A 716 17.13 -11.10 -6.13
N ASP A 717 16.36 -10.04 -6.32
CA ASP A 717 16.60 -9.07 -7.38
C ASP A 717 17.48 -7.88 -6.92
N VAL A 718 17.68 -7.69 -5.61
CA VAL A 718 18.48 -6.59 -5.04
C VAL A 718 19.56 -7.08 -4.06
N VAL A 719 19.19 -7.87 -3.05
CA VAL A 719 20.08 -8.21 -1.92
C VAL A 719 21.15 -9.23 -2.32
N LEU A 720 20.77 -10.35 -2.94
CA LEU A 720 21.70 -11.38 -3.38
C LEU A 720 22.73 -10.86 -4.42
N PRO A 721 22.36 -10.03 -5.43
CA PRO A 721 23.31 -9.39 -6.34
C PRO A 721 24.33 -8.48 -5.62
N ALA A 722 23.93 -7.74 -4.57
CA ALA A 722 24.85 -6.92 -3.79
C ALA A 722 25.84 -7.78 -3.00
N LEU A 723 25.32 -8.79 -2.27
CA LEU A 723 26.13 -9.76 -1.53
C LEU A 723 27.10 -10.54 -2.43
N GLU A 724 26.72 -10.83 -3.68
CA GLU A 724 27.60 -11.47 -4.67
C GLU A 724 28.79 -10.58 -5.08
N ARG A 725 28.67 -9.24 -5.01
CA ARG A 725 29.82 -8.33 -5.19
C ARG A 725 30.71 -8.32 -3.94
N LEU A 726 30.10 -8.22 -2.76
CA LEU A 726 30.80 -8.20 -1.46
C LEU A 726 31.59 -9.51 -1.23
N LYS A 727 31.00 -10.67 -1.56
CA LYS A 727 31.67 -11.98 -1.57
C LYS A 727 32.91 -12.02 -2.48
N LYS A 728 32.91 -11.30 -3.61
CA LYS A 728 34.09 -11.17 -4.51
C LYS A 728 35.17 -10.25 -3.95
N VAL A 729 34.86 -9.39 -2.97
CA VAL A 729 35.87 -8.66 -2.18
C VAL A 729 36.43 -9.57 -1.10
N ALA A 730 35.54 -10.24 -0.34
CA ALA A 730 35.92 -11.22 0.69
C ALA A 730 36.86 -12.33 0.17
N ARG A 731 36.55 -12.94 -0.98
CA ARG A 731 37.43 -13.95 -1.61
C ARG A 731 38.84 -13.41 -1.88
N ARG A 732 38.97 -12.19 -2.40
CA ARG A 732 40.28 -11.59 -2.69
C ARG A 732 41.08 -11.30 -1.41
N ALA A 733 40.41 -10.93 -0.32
CA ALA A 733 41.06 -10.80 0.99
C ALA A 733 41.50 -12.16 1.56
N GLN A 734 40.65 -13.19 1.48
CA GLN A 734 40.94 -14.57 1.91
C GLN A 734 42.13 -15.17 1.14
N GLU A 735 42.21 -14.92 -0.17
CA GLU A 735 43.33 -15.32 -1.04
C GLU A 735 44.64 -14.62 -0.65
N SER A 736 44.60 -13.32 -0.34
CA SER A 736 45.75 -12.57 0.19
C SER A 736 46.22 -13.09 1.56
N VAL A 737 45.30 -13.43 2.47
CA VAL A 737 45.67 -14.01 3.78
C VAL A 737 46.26 -15.42 3.61
N SER A 738 45.73 -16.21 2.67
CA SER A 738 46.20 -17.56 2.39
C SER A 738 47.59 -17.57 1.72
N SER A 739 47.90 -16.60 0.86
CA SER A 739 49.23 -16.47 0.24
C SER A 739 50.33 -16.14 1.25
N LEU A 740 49.99 -15.43 2.34
CA LEU A 740 50.88 -15.17 3.48
C LEU A 740 51.06 -16.39 4.41
N GLN A 741 50.23 -17.44 4.28
CA GLN A 741 50.26 -18.65 5.11
C GLN A 741 50.77 -19.89 4.36
N LEU A 742 51.46 -19.71 3.22
CA LEU A 742 52.12 -20.78 2.48
C LEU A 742 53.30 -21.38 3.27
N THR A 743 52.99 -22.31 4.17
CA THR A 743 53.98 -23.23 4.74
C THR A 743 54.47 -24.19 3.65
N PRO A 744 55.78 -24.45 3.52
CA PRO A 744 56.29 -25.36 2.51
C PRO A 744 55.77 -26.79 2.76
N PRO A 745 55.32 -27.51 1.72
CA PRO A 745 54.95 -28.92 1.84
C PRO A 745 56.05 -29.74 2.52
N LYS A 746 55.67 -30.62 3.46
CA LYS A 746 56.63 -31.31 4.36
C LYS A 746 57.75 -32.08 3.66
N HIS A 747 57.58 -32.48 2.40
CA HIS A 747 58.58 -33.18 1.60
C HIS A 747 59.65 -32.24 0.98
N LEU A 748 59.46 -30.91 1.04
CA LEU A 748 60.47 -29.91 0.66
C LEU A 748 61.37 -29.49 1.85
N ILE A 749 60.98 -29.87 3.08
CA ILE A 749 61.66 -29.48 4.32
C ILE A 749 62.76 -30.50 4.66
N CYS A 750 63.97 -30.02 4.92
CA CYS A 750 65.10 -30.84 5.34
C CYS A 750 64.83 -31.49 6.72
N PRO A 751 64.89 -32.82 6.86
CA PRO A 751 64.64 -33.47 8.15
C PRO A 751 65.66 -33.11 9.24
N ILE A 752 66.87 -32.67 8.87
CA ILE A 752 67.89 -32.19 9.81
C ILE A 752 67.62 -30.71 10.20
N LEU A 753 67.63 -29.79 9.21
CA LEU A 753 67.53 -28.34 9.46
C LEU A 753 66.13 -27.89 9.93
N LYS A 754 65.08 -28.67 9.67
CA LYS A 754 63.66 -28.30 9.85
C LYS A 754 63.17 -27.11 9.01
N ASP A 755 63.99 -26.65 8.06
CA ASP A 755 63.66 -25.61 7.08
C ASP A 755 63.76 -26.15 5.63
N LEU A 756 63.33 -25.34 4.67
CA LEU A 756 63.33 -25.65 3.23
C LEU A 756 64.73 -26.05 2.73
N MET A 757 64.83 -27.12 1.93
CA MET A 757 66.11 -27.52 1.31
C MET A 757 66.55 -26.53 0.22
N ASP A 758 67.83 -26.19 0.17
CA ASP A 758 68.41 -25.39 -0.93
C ASP A 758 69.12 -26.27 -1.97
N ASP A 759 69.76 -27.36 -1.53
CA ASP A 759 70.35 -28.39 -2.40
C ASP A 759 69.89 -29.79 -1.93
N PRO A 760 68.73 -30.28 -2.40
CA PRO A 760 68.17 -31.55 -1.96
C PRO A 760 68.94 -32.74 -2.55
N CYS A 761 69.38 -33.65 -1.69
CA CYS A 761 70.03 -34.89 -2.06
C CYS A 761 69.49 -36.09 -1.25
N VAL A 762 69.49 -37.26 -1.87
CA VAL A 762 69.04 -38.52 -1.26
C VAL A 762 70.26 -39.27 -0.71
N ALA A 763 70.18 -39.69 0.55
CA ALA A 763 71.21 -40.51 1.20
C ALA A 763 70.88 -42.00 1.11
N ALA A 764 71.82 -42.86 1.53
CA ALA A 764 71.71 -44.31 1.45
C ALA A 764 70.59 -44.95 2.30
N ASP A 765 69.88 -44.17 3.12
CA ASP A 765 68.65 -44.57 3.83
C ASP A 765 67.36 -44.32 3.02
N GLY A 766 67.47 -43.73 1.82
CA GLY A 766 66.33 -43.35 0.97
C GLY A 766 65.63 -42.04 1.36
N TYR A 767 66.07 -41.35 2.41
CA TYR A 767 65.53 -40.05 2.80
C TYR A 767 66.25 -38.91 2.07
N THR A 768 65.54 -37.80 1.85
CA THR A 768 66.09 -36.59 1.21
C THR A 768 66.42 -35.53 2.26
N TYR A 769 67.58 -34.90 2.10
CA TYR A 769 68.15 -33.91 3.01
C TYR A 769 68.77 -32.75 2.22
N ASP A 770 68.97 -31.59 2.86
CA ASP A 770 69.87 -30.58 2.30
C ASP A 770 71.31 -31.08 2.34
N ARG A 771 72.04 -30.95 1.22
CA ARG A 771 73.40 -31.48 1.05
C ARG A 771 74.35 -31.03 2.16
N LYS A 772 74.33 -29.75 2.55
CA LYS A 772 75.25 -29.22 3.57
C LYS A 772 74.96 -29.82 4.94
N ALA A 773 73.67 -30.02 5.24
CA ALA A 773 73.22 -30.59 6.51
C ALA A 773 73.59 -32.07 6.65
N ILE A 774 73.36 -32.88 5.60
CA ILE A 774 73.70 -34.31 5.64
C ILE A 774 75.21 -34.56 5.52
N GLN A 775 75.96 -33.76 4.74
CA GLN A 775 77.43 -33.86 4.72
C GLN A 775 78.02 -33.63 6.11
N LYS A 776 77.63 -32.54 6.79
CA LYS A 776 78.08 -32.28 8.17
C LYS A 776 77.68 -33.38 9.15
N TRP A 777 76.48 -33.95 9.02
CA TRP A 777 76.08 -35.09 9.86
C TRP A 777 76.98 -36.32 9.64
N LEU A 778 77.34 -36.60 8.39
CA LEU A 778 78.17 -37.74 7.98
C LEU A 778 79.66 -37.58 8.29
N GLU A 779 80.13 -36.38 8.62
CA GLU A 779 81.48 -36.15 9.17
C GLU A 779 81.61 -36.73 10.59
N GLU A 780 80.55 -36.64 11.40
CA GLU A 780 80.52 -37.06 12.81
C GLU A 780 79.80 -38.41 13.04
N ASN A 781 78.99 -38.90 12.09
CA ASN A 781 78.11 -40.06 12.27
C ASN A 781 78.11 -41.04 11.07
N ASP A 782 78.02 -42.34 11.36
CA ASP A 782 77.85 -43.42 10.36
C ASP A 782 76.40 -43.93 10.26
N LYS A 783 75.42 -43.12 10.70
CA LYS A 783 74.03 -43.56 10.94
C LYS A 783 72.96 -42.63 10.39
N SER A 784 71.82 -43.26 10.06
CA SER A 784 70.46 -42.74 9.96
C SER A 784 70.13 -41.46 10.75
N PRO A 785 70.11 -40.23 10.19
CA PRO A 785 69.50 -39.09 10.89
C PRO A 785 68.01 -39.29 11.17
N MET A 786 67.32 -40.11 10.35
CA MET A 786 65.89 -40.41 10.47
C MET A 786 65.57 -41.74 11.16
N THR A 787 66.50 -42.71 11.11
CA THR A 787 66.24 -44.08 11.60
C THR A 787 67.19 -44.56 12.71
N ASN A 788 68.32 -43.86 12.94
CA ASN A 788 69.43 -44.28 13.82
C ASN A 788 70.04 -45.67 13.48
N LEU A 789 69.77 -46.20 12.28
CA LEU A 789 70.37 -47.42 11.75
C LEU A 789 71.70 -47.11 11.04
N PRO A 790 72.67 -48.04 10.97
CA PRO A 790 73.88 -47.85 10.16
C PRO A 790 73.55 -47.59 8.69
N LEU A 791 74.26 -46.66 8.06
CA LEU A 791 74.08 -46.36 6.63
C LEU A 791 74.87 -47.34 5.75
N PRO A 792 74.30 -47.86 4.64
CA PRO A 792 75.02 -48.76 3.72
C PRO A 792 76.27 -48.16 3.09
N ASN A 793 76.27 -46.85 2.84
CA ASN A 793 77.42 -46.05 2.41
C ASN A 793 77.18 -44.56 2.74
N LYS A 794 78.10 -43.67 2.36
CA LYS A 794 77.99 -42.21 2.55
C LYS A 794 77.71 -41.44 1.25
N ASP A 795 77.16 -42.12 0.23
CA ASP A 795 76.90 -41.52 -1.09
C ASP A 795 75.64 -40.63 -1.05
N LEU A 796 75.67 -39.50 -1.77
CA LEU A 796 74.62 -38.47 -1.75
C LEU A 796 74.16 -38.11 -3.17
N LEU A 797 73.04 -38.69 -3.60
CA LEU A 797 72.52 -38.51 -4.96
C LEU A 797 71.74 -37.18 -5.10
N PRO A 798 72.08 -36.28 -6.04
CA PRO A 798 71.35 -35.03 -6.23
C PRO A 798 69.90 -35.27 -6.71
N SER A 799 68.94 -34.61 -6.08
CA SER A 799 67.51 -34.74 -6.41
C SER A 799 67.03 -33.55 -7.24
N TYR A 800 67.42 -33.51 -8.52
CA TYR A 800 67.06 -32.42 -9.44
C TYR A 800 65.55 -32.23 -9.59
N THR A 801 64.76 -33.31 -9.51
CA THR A 801 63.29 -33.25 -9.49
C THR A 801 62.75 -32.48 -8.28
N LEU A 802 63.31 -32.73 -7.09
CA LEU A 802 62.87 -32.01 -5.88
C LEU A 802 63.38 -30.57 -5.88
N LEU A 803 64.61 -30.32 -6.34
CA LEU A 803 65.14 -28.97 -6.53
C LEU A 803 64.26 -28.14 -7.47
N SER A 804 63.77 -28.76 -8.55
CA SER A 804 62.85 -28.12 -9.50
C SER A 804 61.51 -27.78 -8.85
N ALA A 805 60.93 -28.68 -8.05
CA ALA A 805 59.72 -28.43 -7.29
C ALA A 805 59.89 -27.34 -6.20
N ILE A 806 61.08 -27.26 -5.57
CA ILE A 806 61.42 -26.19 -4.62
C ILE A 806 61.55 -24.84 -5.34
N MET A 807 62.18 -24.80 -6.51
CA MET A 807 62.25 -23.58 -7.33
C MET A 807 60.87 -23.13 -7.83
N GLU A 808 60.03 -24.06 -8.25
CA GLU A 808 58.63 -23.77 -8.64
C GLU A 808 57.79 -23.30 -7.45
N TRP A 809 58.03 -23.82 -6.24
CA TRP A 809 57.37 -23.33 -5.03
C TRP A 809 57.87 -21.93 -4.65
N LYS A 810 59.19 -21.69 -4.64
CA LYS A 810 59.82 -20.38 -4.39
C LYS A 810 59.42 -19.31 -5.43
N SER A 811 59.01 -19.70 -6.64
CA SER A 811 58.52 -18.75 -7.66
C SER A 811 57.02 -18.42 -7.55
N LYS A 812 56.27 -19.15 -6.71
CA LYS A 812 54.83 -18.95 -6.46
C LYS A 812 54.54 -18.28 -5.12
N THR A 813 55.52 -18.16 -4.23
CA THR A 813 55.42 -17.44 -2.95
C THR A 813 55.92 -15.99 -3.10
N PRO A 814 55.20 -14.99 -2.53
CA PRO A 814 55.70 -13.61 -2.49
C PRO A 814 56.97 -13.50 -1.65
N SER A 815 57.99 -12.82 -2.18
CA SER A 815 59.35 -12.72 -1.61
C SER A 815 59.40 -12.17 -0.17
N ASP A 816 58.41 -11.36 0.21
CA ASP A 816 58.36 -10.69 1.52
C ASP A 816 58.17 -11.65 2.71
N THR A 817 57.76 -12.90 2.48
CA THR A 817 57.61 -13.91 3.55
C THR A 817 58.92 -14.59 3.96
N LEU A 818 60.00 -14.51 3.16
CA LEU A 818 61.25 -15.24 3.43
C LEU A 818 62.18 -14.55 4.45
N HIS A 819 62.06 -13.23 4.66
CA HIS A 819 63.00 -12.48 5.51
C HIS A 819 62.68 -12.47 7.01
N ILE A 820 61.52 -12.97 7.43
CA ILE A 820 61.03 -12.82 8.83
C ILE A 820 61.59 -13.90 9.79
N ARG A 821 62.30 -14.92 9.28
CA ARG A 821 62.80 -16.06 10.09
C ARG A 821 64.29 -16.07 10.43
N SER A 822 65.10 -15.15 9.93
CA SER A 822 66.55 -15.10 10.23
C SER A 822 66.92 -14.30 11.49
N SER A 823 65.98 -14.15 12.43
CA SER A 823 66.11 -13.31 13.63
C SER A 823 65.35 -13.92 14.82
N GLY A 824 65.85 -15.04 15.33
CA GLY A 824 65.32 -15.76 16.51
C GLY A 824 66.37 -16.70 17.09
#